data_AF-A0A2G8K6L0-F1
#
_entry.id   AF-A0A2G8K6L0-F1
#
_cell.length_a   1.000
_cell.length_b   1.000
_cell.length_c   1.000
_cell.angle_alpha   90.00
_cell.angle_beta   90.00
_cell.angle_gamma   90.00
#
_symmetry.space_group_name_H-M   'P 1'
#
loop_
_entity.id
_entity.type
_entity.pdbx_description
1 polymer ?
#
loop_
_entity_poly.entity_id
_entity_poly.type
_entity_poly.pdbx_seq_one_letter_code
_entity_poly.pdbx_strand_id
1 'polypeptide(L)'
;MGTRPVMSIYEESRLQVRVIQTDDPIKLEINFIPVTAEVIVDSTMTNKKTARGPKVKLKYQKYYFILFSVILLGLVVTAVLQFWPHAIDSDNQTNSYYISDWNSLPEVRILESAPLSPKGDTDCNYYTCFDVYRCSYETNRISLYVYPMKKYLHESGQPILQQISREYYDILTAISESEFFTSDPDKACIFVPPLDLLNQNTLKEEKVGQILAQLPRWNGGSNHLLFNMLPGTAPDFNTVLQVPFGKAMIAGGGFSSWTYRPGYDVSIPVYNPALTELDLPDQPDNYERPYLAISAQVGIHKEYRDQLNALSSKHKTILVLDRCEISHEGDSPPSDHLCVGTDQKQYPHILKDARFCIVLRRARLGQQALMDSLFSGCIPVVLIDGYVLPFSDVLDWRRAAVLVREQDLLALPNILEKISPARAHEMRRQGQFFWNKYFKSMKEITLTTLQVINDRVFPYTAKDEAWWNEPIPRKGATNPLFLPLIPPKSHGFTAVVLTYDREESLFAVIKQIAQTPSLSKVLVVWNNQEKSPPSVEHWPKISKPLKVVQTKENKLSNRFFPYDEIETECILAIDDDIVMVTPDELEFGYEVWQEFPDRLVGYPGRLHLWDHETAKWKYESEWTNDISMVLTGVAFYHKYFSYLYTHKMSRHIRDWVDDHMNCEDIAMNFLVTNYTGKPPIKVAPRKKFKCPECTNDEMISANMEHMVERSECIAEFEKSYGMMPLKTAVFRADPVLFKDNVPKELKRFHDIVVCEDLWL
;
A
#
# COMPACT_ATOMS: atom_id res chain seq x y z
N MET A 1 5.45 46.71 30.91
CA MET A 1 4.00 46.60 31.20
C MET A 1 3.28 46.64 29.87
N GLY A 2 2.59 45.55 29.52
CA GLY A 2 1.87 45.40 28.27
C GLY A 2 1.13 44.06 28.29
N THR A 3 -0.18 44.14 28.22
CA THR A 3 -1.20 43.09 28.41
C THR A 3 -1.10 41.96 27.39
N ARG A 4 -1.16 40.71 27.87
CA ARG A 4 -1.19 39.46 27.09
C ARG A 4 -2.53 39.30 26.35
N PRO A 5 -2.53 38.92 25.06
CA PRO A 5 -3.67 38.24 24.44
C PRO A 5 -3.67 36.76 24.85
N VAL A 6 -4.82 36.33 25.33
CA VAL A 6 -5.20 34.95 25.64
C VAL A 6 -5.49 34.23 24.32
N MET A 7 -4.87 33.06 24.09
CA MET A 7 -5.33 32.10 23.09
C MET A 7 -5.64 30.79 23.80
N SER A 8 -6.89 30.37 23.65
CA SER A 8 -7.50 29.23 24.32
C SER A 8 -6.91 27.93 23.81
N ILE A 9 -6.18 27.25 24.69
CA ILE A 9 -5.94 25.82 24.59
C ILE A 9 -7.23 25.16 25.06
N TYR A 10 -7.92 24.44 24.16
CA TYR A 10 -9.04 23.60 24.55
C TYR A 10 -8.53 22.50 25.46
N GLU A 11 -9.07 22.49 26.67
CA GLU A 11 -8.83 21.52 27.73
C GLU A 11 -9.19 20.10 27.29
N GLU A 12 -8.38 19.19 27.81
CA GLU A 12 -8.60 17.75 27.92
C GLU A 12 -10.02 17.41 28.39
N SER A 13 -10.80 16.72 27.56
CA SER A 13 -11.85 15.84 28.06
C SER A 13 -11.20 14.58 28.64
N ARG A 14 -10.90 14.67 29.93
CA ARG A 14 -10.63 13.55 30.84
C ARG A 14 -11.78 12.54 30.77
N LEU A 15 -11.48 11.29 30.43
CA LEU A 15 -12.30 10.15 30.84
C LEU A 15 -11.84 9.74 32.25
N GLN A 16 -12.49 10.30 33.27
CA GLN A 16 -12.55 9.68 34.59
C GLN A 16 -13.44 8.45 34.48
N VAL A 17 -12.85 7.25 34.45
CA VAL A 17 -13.62 6.03 34.72
C VAL A 17 -13.79 5.92 36.23
N ARG A 18 -14.99 6.24 36.70
CA ARG A 18 -15.44 6.02 38.07
C ARG A 18 -15.71 4.52 38.24
N VAL A 19 -14.89 3.83 39.02
CA VAL A 19 -15.20 2.48 39.49
C VAL A 19 -16.34 2.61 40.50
N ILE A 20 -17.54 2.13 40.13
CA ILE A 20 -18.59 1.86 41.11
C ILE A 20 -18.37 0.42 41.57
N GLN A 21 -17.86 0.29 42.79
CA GLN A 21 -17.83 -0.94 43.55
C GLN A 21 -19.26 -1.23 44.02
N THR A 22 -19.83 -2.36 43.60
CA THR A 22 -21.02 -2.95 44.24
C THR A 22 -20.65 -4.34 44.74
N ASP A 23 -20.84 -4.54 46.05
CA ASP A 23 -20.55 -5.75 46.80
C ASP A 23 -21.56 -6.89 46.51
N ASP A 24 -21.03 -8.06 46.09
CA ASP A 24 -21.41 -9.45 46.44
C ASP A 24 -22.81 -10.04 46.07
N PRO A 25 -23.03 -11.38 46.12
CA PRO A 25 -22.52 -12.43 45.20
C PRO A 25 -23.65 -13.38 44.71
N ILE A 26 -23.33 -14.35 43.83
CA ILE A 26 -23.73 -15.78 43.91
C ILE A 26 -23.05 -16.57 42.78
N LYS A 27 -22.29 -17.60 43.19
CA LYS A 27 -21.70 -18.69 42.39
C LYS A 27 -22.77 -19.69 41.93
N LEU A 28 -22.53 -20.31 40.76
CA LEU A 28 -22.44 -21.77 40.50
C LEU A 28 -22.39 -21.98 38.96
N GLU A 29 -21.23 -22.22 38.32
CA GLU A 29 -20.59 -23.54 38.04
C GLU A 29 -21.54 -24.53 37.31
N ILE A 30 -21.26 -25.20 36.18
CA ILE A 30 -20.07 -25.99 35.76
C ILE A 30 -20.04 -26.17 34.21
N ASN A 31 -18.82 -26.30 33.70
CA ASN A 31 -18.31 -26.58 32.34
C ASN A 31 -18.83 -27.86 31.63
N PHE A 32 -18.56 -28.02 30.32
CA PHE A 32 -17.57 -29.00 29.81
C PHE A 32 -17.24 -28.83 28.31
N ILE A 33 -15.94 -28.94 28.02
CA ILE A 33 -15.23 -28.95 26.72
C ILE A 33 -15.41 -30.32 26.04
N PRO A 34 -15.27 -30.42 24.70
CA PRO A 34 -14.55 -31.58 24.18
C PRO A 34 -13.42 -31.21 23.20
N VAL A 35 -12.28 -31.82 23.51
CA VAL A 35 -11.07 -31.99 22.72
C VAL A 35 -11.36 -32.94 21.54
N THR A 36 -10.93 -32.57 20.34
CA THR A 36 -10.80 -33.48 19.20
C THR A 36 -9.43 -34.16 19.24
N ALA A 37 -9.40 -35.48 19.24
CA ALA A 37 -8.19 -36.28 19.03
C ALA A 37 -8.40 -37.19 17.83
N GLU A 38 -7.48 -37.12 16.87
CA GLU A 38 -7.36 -37.98 15.71
C GLU A 38 -7.03 -39.42 16.11
N VAL A 39 -7.61 -40.38 15.39
CA VAL A 39 -7.29 -41.81 15.51
C VAL A 39 -6.48 -42.23 14.28
N ILE A 40 -5.21 -42.57 14.53
CA ILE A 40 -4.33 -43.33 13.64
C ILE A 40 -4.77 -44.80 13.68
N VAL A 41 -4.92 -45.40 12.51
CA VAL A 41 -5.20 -46.82 12.32
C VAL A 41 -3.90 -47.60 12.46
N ASP A 42 -3.83 -48.55 13.38
CA ASP A 42 -2.92 -49.68 13.24
C ASP A 42 -3.59 -51.01 13.62
N SER A 43 -3.18 -52.01 12.86
CA SER A 43 -3.68 -53.37 12.77
C SER A 43 -3.01 -54.28 13.81
N THR A 44 -3.76 -55.12 14.51
CA THR A 44 -3.30 -56.45 14.94
C THR A 44 -4.41 -57.31 15.57
N MET A 45 -4.67 -58.42 14.87
CA MET A 45 -4.90 -59.78 15.35
C MET A 45 -5.56 -60.11 16.72
N THR A 46 -6.63 -60.90 16.58
CA THR A 46 -6.93 -62.20 17.24
C THR A 46 -7.85 -62.32 18.47
N ASN A 47 -8.76 -63.30 18.30
CA ASN A 47 -9.41 -64.20 19.26
C ASN A 47 -10.75 -63.83 19.94
N LYS A 48 -11.80 -64.36 19.30
CA LYS A 48 -12.92 -65.16 19.85
C LYS A 48 -13.12 -65.11 21.37
N LYS A 49 -14.31 -64.63 21.77
CA LYS A 49 -15.25 -65.37 22.64
C LYS A 49 -16.67 -64.82 22.47
N THR A 50 -17.54 -65.69 21.99
CA THR A 50 -18.99 -65.48 21.84
C THR A 50 -19.70 -65.51 23.20
N ALA A 51 -20.44 -64.45 23.53
CA ALA A 51 -21.46 -64.45 24.58
C ALA A 51 -22.80 -63.97 23.99
N ARG A 52 -23.86 -64.72 24.29
CA ARG A 52 -25.23 -64.60 23.73
C ARG A 52 -25.88 -63.26 24.10
N GLY A 53 -26.36 -62.53 23.09
CA GLY A 53 -27.29 -61.40 23.28
C GLY A 53 -28.76 -61.87 23.44
N PRO A 54 -29.63 -61.07 24.08
CA PRO A 54 -31.00 -61.47 24.34
C PRO A 54 -31.88 -61.37 23.10
N LYS A 55 -32.72 -62.39 22.88
CA LYS A 55 -33.76 -62.41 21.85
C LYS A 55 -34.89 -61.44 22.23
N VAL A 56 -34.99 -60.31 21.52
CA VAL A 56 -36.18 -59.45 21.58
C VAL A 56 -37.30 -60.11 20.77
N LYS A 57 -38.48 -60.25 21.37
CA LYS A 57 -39.66 -60.91 20.79
C LYS A 57 -40.13 -60.20 19.51
N LEU A 58 -40.37 -60.96 18.44
CA LEU A 58 -40.81 -60.53 17.09
C LEU A 58 -42.13 -59.72 17.01
N LYS A 59 -42.82 -59.44 18.12
CA LYS A 59 -44.14 -58.80 18.08
C LYS A 59 -44.11 -57.27 17.98
N TYR A 60 -42.96 -56.65 18.25
CA TYR A 60 -42.79 -55.19 18.22
C TYR A 60 -41.86 -54.70 17.11
N GLN A 61 -41.26 -55.60 16.33
CA GLN A 61 -40.34 -55.24 15.25
C GLN A 61 -41.02 -54.37 14.17
N LYS A 62 -42.28 -54.67 13.83
CA LYS A 62 -43.10 -53.82 12.95
C LYS A 62 -43.40 -52.46 13.59
N TYR A 63 -43.61 -52.41 14.90
CA TYR A 63 -43.90 -51.16 15.61
C TYR A 63 -42.67 -50.25 15.66
N TYR A 64 -41.48 -50.81 15.92
CA TYR A 64 -40.22 -50.07 15.86
C TYR A 64 -39.84 -49.65 14.44
N PHE A 65 -40.12 -50.48 13.43
CA PHE A 65 -39.94 -50.07 12.02
C PHE A 65 -40.87 -48.93 11.63
N ILE A 66 -42.15 -48.99 12.03
CA ILE A 66 -43.11 -47.91 11.76
C ILE A 66 -42.70 -46.64 12.51
N LEU A 67 -42.33 -46.75 13.80
CA LEU A 67 -41.87 -45.62 14.59
C LEU A 67 -40.59 -44.99 14.02
N PHE A 68 -39.63 -45.81 13.60
CA PHE A 68 -38.41 -45.34 12.94
C PHE A 68 -38.71 -44.67 11.61
N SER A 69 -39.60 -45.22 10.79
CA SER A 69 -40.04 -44.59 9.54
C SER A 69 -40.77 -43.27 9.77
N VAL A 70 -41.57 -43.15 10.83
CA VAL A 70 -42.26 -41.89 11.19
C VAL A 70 -41.25 -40.85 11.70
N ILE A 71 -40.27 -41.25 12.50
CA ILE A 71 -39.20 -40.36 12.96
C ILE A 71 -38.31 -39.93 11.80
N LEU A 72 -37.96 -40.84 10.89
CA LEU A 72 -37.18 -40.54 9.70
C LEU A 72 -37.96 -39.64 8.75
N LEU A 73 -39.27 -39.87 8.55
CA LEU A 73 -40.12 -38.99 7.77
C LEU A 73 -40.25 -37.61 8.43
N GLY A 74 -40.36 -37.55 9.76
CA GLY A 74 -40.35 -36.31 10.52
C GLY A 74 -39.05 -35.55 10.35
N LEU A 75 -37.89 -36.23 10.45
CA LEU A 75 -36.56 -35.65 10.23
C LEU A 75 -36.35 -35.19 8.80
N VAL A 76 -36.84 -35.96 7.82
CA VAL A 76 -36.83 -35.56 6.41
C VAL A 76 -37.75 -34.35 6.23
N VAL A 77 -38.95 -34.32 6.79
CA VAL A 77 -39.87 -33.18 6.68
C VAL A 77 -39.33 -31.96 7.42
N THR A 78 -38.62 -32.08 8.54
CA THR A 78 -37.95 -30.95 9.19
C THR A 78 -36.70 -30.52 8.43
N ALA A 79 -35.94 -31.45 7.85
CA ALA A 79 -34.81 -31.13 7.00
C ALA A 79 -35.30 -30.48 5.70
N VAL A 80 -36.42 -30.92 5.13
CA VAL A 80 -37.05 -30.19 4.06
C VAL A 80 -37.58 -28.88 4.63
N LEU A 81 -38.37 -28.73 5.69
CA LEU A 81 -38.76 -27.40 6.18
C LEU A 81 -37.60 -26.43 6.56
N GLN A 82 -36.42 -26.92 6.96
CA GLN A 82 -35.20 -26.11 7.19
C GLN A 82 -34.36 -25.86 5.93
N PHE A 83 -34.39 -26.75 4.92
CA PHE A 83 -33.59 -26.69 3.68
C PHE A 83 -34.42 -26.70 2.39
N TRP A 84 -35.75 -26.74 2.50
CA TRP A 84 -36.73 -26.41 1.47
C TRP A 84 -36.33 -24.98 1.19
N PRO A 85 -36.17 -24.60 -0.07
CA PRO A 85 -36.31 -23.21 -0.37
C PRO A 85 -37.71 -22.87 0.16
N HIS A 86 -37.77 -22.17 1.29
CA HIS A 86 -38.41 -20.89 1.21
C HIS A 86 -37.82 -20.31 -0.06
N ALA A 87 -38.58 -20.46 -1.14
CA ALA A 87 -38.97 -19.31 -1.89
C ALA A 87 -39.34 -18.24 -0.85
N ILE A 88 -38.31 -17.63 -0.25
CA ILE A 88 -38.06 -16.23 -0.48
C ILE A 88 -38.46 -16.13 -1.95
N ASP A 89 -39.62 -15.56 -2.21
CA ASP A 89 -39.62 -14.48 -3.18
C ASP A 89 -38.41 -13.60 -2.81
N SER A 90 -37.19 -14.07 -3.14
CA SER A 90 -36.18 -13.25 -3.72
C SER A 90 -36.89 -12.86 -4.98
N ASP A 91 -37.75 -11.87 -4.79
CA ASP A 91 -38.16 -10.98 -5.81
C ASP A 91 -36.86 -10.76 -6.56
N ASN A 92 -36.78 -11.34 -7.75
CA ASN A 92 -35.76 -11.03 -8.74
C ASN A 92 -35.92 -9.55 -9.17
N GLN A 93 -36.44 -8.68 -8.28
CA GLN A 93 -36.41 -7.24 -8.27
C GLN A 93 -35.08 -6.68 -7.75
N THR A 94 -34.15 -7.51 -7.26
CA THR A 94 -32.82 -7.01 -6.87
C THR A 94 -31.93 -6.62 -8.06
N ASN A 95 -32.35 -6.88 -9.31
CA ASN A 95 -31.65 -6.40 -10.51
C ASN A 95 -32.44 -5.38 -11.37
N SER A 96 -33.63 -4.91 -10.94
CA SER A 96 -34.46 -4.03 -11.78
C SER A 96 -34.53 -2.56 -11.34
N TYR A 97 -33.99 -2.19 -10.16
CA TYR A 97 -34.14 -0.84 -9.61
C TYR A 97 -33.51 0.28 -10.46
N TYR A 98 -32.56 -0.03 -11.33
CA TYR A 98 -31.88 0.95 -12.21
C TYR A 98 -32.17 0.75 -13.70
N ILE A 99 -32.97 -0.26 -14.07
CA ILE A 99 -33.40 -0.54 -15.45
C ILE A 99 -34.82 -0.01 -15.64
N SER A 100 -35.07 1.24 -15.26
CA SER A 100 -36.29 1.92 -15.67
C SER A 100 -36.08 2.45 -17.08
N ASP A 101 -37.02 2.18 -17.99
CA ASP A 101 -37.15 2.93 -19.25
C ASP A 101 -37.00 4.42 -18.92
N TRP A 102 -36.00 5.10 -19.50
CA TRP A 102 -35.72 6.51 -19.25
C TRP A 102 -37.01 7.34 -19.34
N ASN A 103 -37.94 6.96 -20.21
CA ASN A 103 -39.22 7.64 -20.38
C ASN A 103 -40.13 7.58 -19.15
N SER A 104 -40.04 6.54 -18.32
CA SER A 104 -40.88 6.32 -17.13
C SER A 104 -40.31 6.93 -15.83
N LEU A 105 -39.13 7.54 -15.88
CA LEU A 105 -38.51 8.17 -14.70
C LEU A 105 -39.30 9.36 -14.15
N PRO A 106 -39.38 9.52 -12.82
CA PRO A 106 -40.04 10.65 -12.19
C PRO A 106 -39.32 11.97 -12.51
N GLU A 107 -40.09 13.02 -12.77
CA GLU A 107 -39.59 14.35 -13.10
C GLU A 107 -39.54 15.26 -11.88
N VAL A 108 -38.45 16.02 -11.77
CA VAL A 108 -38.23 17.05 -10.73
C VAL A 108 -37.91 18.37 -11.44
N ARG A 109 -38.67 19.42 -11.11
CA ARG A 109 -38.45 20.76 -11.63
C ARG A 109 -37.55 21.55 -10.68
N ILE A 110 -36.44 22.07 -11.20
CA ILE A 110 -35.49 22.88 -10.45
C ILE A 110 -35.83 24.36 -10.66
N LEU A 111 -36.19 25.03 -9.57
CA LEU A 111 -36.49 26.47 -9.58
C LEU A 111 -35.21 27.30 -9.79
N GLU A 112 -35.31 28.47 -10.41
CA GLU A 112 -34.17 29.40 -10.51
C GLU A 112 -33.68 29.87 -9.15
N SER A 113 -34.61 30.06 -8.20
CA SER A 113 -34.33 30.44 -6.82
C SER A 113 -33.86 29.29 -5.92
N ALA A 114 -33.69 28.08 -6.48
CA ALA A 114 -33.24 26.93 -5.71
C ALA A 114 -31.85 27.18 -5.09
N PRO A 115 -31.61 26.72 -3.85
CA PRO A 115 -30.34 26.89 -3.19
C PRO A 115 -29.23 26.22 -4.01
N LEU A 116 -28.08 26.88 -4.08
CA LEU A 116 -26.89 26.35 -4.72
C LEU A 116 -26.03 25.65 -3.67
N SER A 117 -25.49 24.49 -4.02
CA SER A 117 -24.51 23.82 -3.18
C SER A 117 -23.23 24.69 -3.04
N PRO A 118 -22.51 24.62 -1.91
CA PRO A 118 -21.24 25.34 -1.76
C PRO A 118 -20.25 25.01 -2.88
N LYS A 119 -19.34 25.94 -3.16
CA LYS A 119 -18.19 25.66 -4.03
C LYS A 119 -17.34 24.53 -3.44
N GLY A 120 -16.60 23.84 -4.30
CA GLY A 120 -15.69 22.77 -3.88
C GLY A 120 -14.70 23.26 -2.82
N ASP A 121 -14.65 22.58 -1.68
CA ASP A 121 -13.77 22.92 -0.56
C ASP A 121 -12.40 22.23 -0.76
N THR A 122 -11.37 23.04 -0.98
CA THR A 122 -9.99 22.60 -1.22
C THR A 122 -9.28 22.13 0.04
N ASP A 123 -9.76 22.55 1.22
CA ASP A 123 -9.14 22.22 2.51
C ASP A 123 -9.70 20.91 3.08
N CYS A 124 -10.58 20.24 2.33
CA CYS A 124 -11.12 18.95 2.70
C CYS A 124 -10.05 17.88 2.77
N ASN A 125 -9.98 17.25 3.93
CA ASN A 125 -9.24 16.03 4.17
C ASN A 125 -10.17 15.00 4.83
N TYR A 126 -9.63 13.81 5.07
CA TYR A 126 -10.37 12.69 5.64
C TYR A 126 -11.00 13.04 7.00
N TYR A 127 -10.38 13.88 7.81
CA TYR A 127 -10.86 14.21 9.16
C TYR A 127 -11.83 15.40 9.20
N THR A 128 -11.80 16.28 8.20
CA THR A 128 -12.60 17.53 8.19
C THR A 128 -13.88 17.43 7.36
N CYS A 129 -13.90 16.56 6.35
CA CYS A 129 -14.98 16.48 5.37
C CYS A 129 -15.58 15.09 5.19
N PHE A 130 -15.06 14.07 5.86
CA PHE A 130 -15.63 12.72 5.86
C PHE A 130 -16.07 12.33 7.26
N ASP A 131 -17.32 11.91 7.40
CA ASP A 131 -17.85 11.38 8.65
C ASP A 131 -17.68 9.86 8.69
N VAL A 132 -16.58 9.41 9.29
CA VAL A 132 -16.25 7.99 9.41
C VAL A 132 -17.24 7.22 10.29
N TYR A 133 -17.93 7.89 11.22
CA TYR A 133 -18.84 7.22 12.14
C TYR A 133 -20.11 6.67 11.46
N ARG A 134 -20.35 7.05 10.20
CA ARG A 134 -21.41 6.47 9.37
C ARG A 134 -21.03 5.11 8.77
N CYS A 135 -19.77 4.74 8.84
CA CYS A 135 -19.26 3.51 8.26
C CYS A 135 -19.24 2.40 9.32
N SER A 136 -19.80 1.24 8.99
CA SER A 136 -19.89 0.11 9.93
C SER A 136 -18.55 -0.61 10.04
N TYR A 137 -18.00 -0.67 11.25
CA TYR A 137 -16.79 -1.44 11.56
C TYR A 137 -17.05 -2.94 11.69
N GLU A 138 -18.30 -3.39 11.84
CA GLU A 138 -18.60 -4.82 12.03
C GLU A 138 -18.22 -5.67 10.81
N THR A 139 -18.34 -5.10 9.61
CA THR A 139 -18.04 -5.79 8.36
C THR A 139 -16.67 -5.44 7.77
N ASN A 140 -15.92 -4.50 8.39
CA ASN A 140 -14.68 -3.94 7.85
C ASN A 140 -14.81 -3.48 6.38
N ARG A 141 -16.01 -3.00 6.01
CA ARG A 141 -16.37 -2.74 4.62
C ARG A 141 -17.29 -1.53 4.50
N ILE A 142 -17.01 -0.66 3.55
CA ILE A 142 -17.86 0.50 3.26
C ILE A 142 -19.19 0.05 2.63
N SER A 143 -20.24 0.80 2.93
CA SER A 143 -21.58 0.62 2.36
C SER A 143 -21.95 1.83 1.50
N LEU A 144 -22.35 1.59 0.25
CA LEU A 144 -22.70 2.60 -0.72
C LEU A 144 -24.18 2.56 -1.06
N TYR A 145 -24.82 3.72 -0.99
CA TYR A 145 -26.18 3.92 -1.45
C TYR A 145 -26.20 4.79 -2.71
N VAL A 146 -26.80 4.27 -3.78
CA VAL A 146 -27.00 5.02 -5.02
C VAL A 146 -28.40 5.62 -4.99
N TYR A 147 -28.51 6.94 -5.13
CA TYR A 147 -29.81 7.61 -5.15
C TYR A 147 -30.70 7.11 -6.31
N PRO A 148 -32.03 7.16 -6.15
CA PRO A 148 -32.94 6.82 -7.24
C PRO A 148 -32.79 7.78 -8.43
N MET A 149 -32.83 7.25 -9.64
CA MET A 149 -32.77 8.03 -10.87
C MET A 149 -34.00 8.93 -11.01
N LYS A 150 -33.79 10.17 -11.46
CA LYS A 150 -34.84 11.16 -11.72
C LYS A 150 -34.48 12.01 -12.93
N LYS A 151 -35.48 12.52 -13.64
CA LYS A 151 -35.30 13.55 -14.67
C LYS A 151 -35.34 14.93 -14.04
N TYR A 152 -34.30 15.72 -14.28
CA TYR A 152 -34.24 17.10 -13.81
C TYR A 152 -34.56 18.05 -14.95
N LEU A 153 -35.66 18.77 -14.79
CA LEU A 153 -36.17 19.75 -15.74
C LEU A 153 -36.01 21.16 -15.18
N HIS A 154 -35.80 22.12 -16.07
CA HIS A 154 -35.93 23.53 -15.78
C HIS A 154 -37.40 23.90 -15.50
N GLU A 155 -37.66 25.05 -14.90
CA GLU A 155 -39.02 25.58 -14.71
C GLU A 155 -39.81 25.59 -16.03
N SER A 156 -39.14 25.99 -17.13
CA SER A 156 -39.68 26.01 -18.49
C SER A 156 -39.94 24.63 -19.11
N GLY A 157 -39.61 23.53 -18.42
CA GLY A 157 -39.80 22.16 -18.88
C GLY A 157 -38.67 21.59 -19.73
N GLN A 158 -37.58 22.34 -19.95
CA GLN A 158 -36.41 21.85 -20.69
C GLN A 158 -35.51 20.95 -19.82
N PRO A 159 -34.93 19.86 -20.34
CA PRO A 159 -34.02 19.03 -19.57
C PRO A 159 -32.73 19.77 -19.20
N ILE A 160 -32.31 19.60 -17.94
CA ILE A 160 -31.05 20.17 -17.43
C ILE A 160 -29.87 19.26 -17.76
N LEU A 161 -30.06 17.95 -17.58
CA LEU A 161 -29.07 16.92 -17.85
C LEU A 161 -29.45 16.12 -19.09
N GLN A 162 -28.44 15.62 -19.79
CA GLN A 162 -28.62 14.69 -20.90
C GLN A 162 -28.93 13.28 -20.36
N GLN A 163 -29.27 12.37 -21.27
CA GLN A 163 -29.37 10.95 -20.94
C GLN A 163 -28.01 10.43 -20.45
N ILE A 164 -28.03 9.54 -19.46
CA ILE A 164 -26.82 8.92 -18.92
C ILE A 164 -26.03 8.21 -20.03
N SER A 165 -24.71 8.37 -20.02
CA SER A 165 -23.81 7.63 -20.91
C SER A 165 -23.75 6.15 -20.54
N ARG A 166 -23.30 5.31 -21.49
CA ARG A 166 -23.04 3.89 -21.25
C ARG A 166 -21.98 3.72 -20.16
N GLU A 167 -20.94 4.54 -20.20
CA GLU A 167 -19.83 4.50 -19.25
C GLU A 167 -20.30 4.80 -17.83
N TYR A 168 -21.15 5.83 -17.65
CA TYR A 168 -21.68 6.15 -16.33
C TYR A 168 -22.70 5.10 -15.85
N TYR A 169 -23.50 4.54 -16.76
CA TYR A 169 -24.37 3.41 -16.45
C TYR A 169 -23.55 2.20 -15.93
N ASP A 170 -22.43 1.87 -16.59
CA ASP A 170 -21.54 0.79 -16.18
C ASP A 170 -20.96 1.03 -14.77
N ILE A 171 -20.68 2.28 -14.38
CA ILE A 171 -20.30 2.63 -12.99
C ILE A 171 -21.42 2.28 -12.02
N LEU A 172 -22.65 2.74 -12.28
CA LEU A 172 -23.77 2.51 -11.38
C LEU A 172 -24.08 1.01 -11.25
N THR A 173 -24.04 0.28 -12.37
CA THR A 173 -24.19 -1.18 -12.37
C THR A 173 -23.08 -1.84 -11.57
N ALA A 174 -21.81 -1.47 -11.80
CA ALA A 174 -20.68 -2.00 -11.04
C ALA A 174 -20.81 -1.76 -9.53
N ILE A 175 -21.31 -0.59 -9.11
CA ILE A 175 -21.61 -0.32 -7.69
C ILE A 175 -22.71 -1.26 -7.21
N SER A 176 -23.86 -1.31 -7.91
CA SER A 176 -25.03 -2.10 -7.46
C SER A 176 -24.77 -3.61 -7.38
N GLU A 177 -23.93 -4.15 -8.25
CA GLU A 177 -23.52 -5.56 -8.25
C GLU A 177 -22.37 -5.85 -7.28
N SER A 178 -21.71 -4.80 -6.77
CA SER A 178 -20.59 -4.96 -5.86
C SER A 178 -21.06 -5.35 -4.46
N GLU A 179 -20.12 -5.92 -3.72
CA GLU A 179 -20.33 -6.22 -2.31
C GLU A 179 -20.51 -4.95 -1.45
N PHE A 180 -20.11 -3.78 -1.94
CA PHE A 180 -20.21 -2.52 -1.21
C PHE A 180 -21.63 -1.93 -1.25
N PHE A 181 -22.55 -2.42 -2.09
CA PHE A 181 -23.88 -1.84 -2.23
C PHE A 181 -24.78 -2.07 -1.01
N THR A 182 -25.62 -1.07 -0.70
CA THR A 182 -26.75 -1.20 0.21
C THR A 182 -27.98 -0.48 -0.33
N SER A 183 -29.15 -1.10 -0.20
CA SER A 183 -30.44 -0.49 -0.50
C SER A 183 -30.98 0.39 0.63
N ASP A 184 -30.37 0.33 1.82
CA ASP A 184 -30.78 1.05 3.01
C ASP A 184 -29.94 2.32 3.19
N PRO A 185 -30.51 3.53 2.99
CA PRO A 185 -29.76 4.78 3.13
C PRO A 185 -29.30 5.08 4.56
N ASP A 186 -29.88 4.45 5.58
CA ASP A 186 -29.44 4.65 6.97
C ASP A 186 -28.22 3.80 7.32
N LYS A 187 -27.97 2.71 6.57
CA LYS A 187 -26.75 1.90 6.69
C LYS A 187 -25.61 2.39 5.81
N ALA A 188 -25.83 3.39 4.97
CA ALA A 188 -24.87 3.84 3.97
C ALA A 188 -23.78 4.74 4.58
N CYS A 189 -22.53 4.32 4.36
CA CYS A 189 -21.32 5.07 4.63
C CYS A 189 -21.11 6.17 3.60
N ILE A 190 -21.35 5.87 2.31
CA ILE A 190 -21.15 6.79 1.18
C ILE A 190 -22.39 6.84 0.28
N PHE A 191 -22.67 8.02 -0.26
CA PHE A 191 -23.78 8.28 -1.17
C PHE A 191 -23.29 8.61 -2.58
N VAL A 192 -23.93 8.04 -3.59
CA VAL A 192 -23.60 8.26 -5.00
C VAL A 192 -24.83 8.79 -5.75
N PRO A 193 -24.85 10.08 -6.13
CA PRO A 193 -25.89 10.62 -6.99
C PRO A 193 -25.81 10.03 -8.40
N PRO A 194 -26.91 9.57 -9.03
CA PRO A 194 -26.90 9.06 -10.41
C PRO A 194 -26.91 10.22 -11.41
N LEU A 195 -25.93 11.10 -11.31
CA LEU A 195 -25.74 12.24 -12.21
C LEU A 195 -24.50 11.97 -13.04
N ASP A 196 -24.65 11.90 -14.37
CA ASP A 196 -23.51 11.70 -15.25
C ASP A 196 -22.67 12.97 -15.31
N LEU A 197 -21.60 12.98 -14.50
CA LEU A 197 -20.63 14.07 -14.40
C LEU A 197 -19.32 13.74 -15.09
N LEU A 198 -19.23 12.65 -15.88
CA LEU A 198 -17.96 12.18 -16.44
C LEU A 198 -17.30 13.20 -17.36
N ASN A 199 -18.11 13.94 -18.12
CA ASN A 199 -17.65 14.94 -19.08
C ASN A 199 -18.22 16.33 -18.77
N GLN A 200 -17.39 17.24 -18.25
CA GLN A 200 -17.85 18.56 -17.85
C GLN A 200 -18.40 19.42 -19.01
N ASN A 201 -17.98 19.17 -20.26
CA ASN A 201 -18.44 19.98 -21.40
C ASN A 201 -19.96 19.88 -21.66
N THR A 202 -20.62 18.83 -21.17
CA THR A 202 -22.07 18.64 -21.34
C THR A 202 -22.88 19.23 -20.19
N LEU A 203 -22.23 19.75 -19.15
CA LEU A 203 -22.87 20.14 -17.90
C LEU A 203 -23.20 21.64 -17.86
N LYS A 204 -24.33 21.95 -17.22
CA LYS A 204 -24.67 23.30 -16.76
C LYS A 204 -24.32 23.40 -15.28
N GLU A 205 -23.08 23.79 -14.98
CA GLU A 205 -22.43 23.67 -13.66
C GLU A 205 -23.29 24.16 -12.48
N GLU A 206 -23.83 25.38 -12.58
CA GLU A 206 -24.70 25.95 -11.53
C GLU A 206 -25.98 25.15 -11.33
N LYS A 207 -26.64 24.73 -12.42
CA LYS A 207 -27.89 23.95 -12.34
C LYS A 207 -27.64 22.57 -11.75
N VAL A 208 -26.51 21.94 -12.04
CA VAL A 208 -26.11 20.68 -11.39
C VAL A 208 -25.85 20.90 -9.91
N GLY A 209 -25.19 22.01 -9.53
CA GLY A 209 -25.02 22.38 -8.12
C GLY A 209 -26.35 22.58 -7.37
N GLN A 210 -27.38 23.11 -8.03
CA GLN A 210 -28.73 23.23 -7.47
C GLN A 210 -29.40 21.86 -7.29
N ILE A 211 -29.19 20.93 -8.22
CA ILE A 211 -29.67 19.55 -8.10
C ILE A 211 -29.03 18.87 -6.89
N LEU A 212 -27.71 18.97 -6.75
CA LEU A 212 -26.97 18.38 -5.62
C LEU A 212 -27.48 18.91 -4.28
N ALA A 213 -27.70 20.23 -4.16
CA ALA A 213 -28.22 20.84 -2.93
C ALA A 213 -29.63 20.35 -2.53
N GLN A 214 -30.42 19.86 -3.48
CA GLN A 214 -31.76 19.33 -3.23
C GLN A 214 -31.78 17.83 -2.95
N LEU A 215 -30.63 17.13 -3.08
CA LEU A 215 -30.57 15.71 -2.76
C LEU A 215 -30.80 15.51 -1.25
N PRO A 216 -31.69 14.57 -0.87
CA PRO A 216 -31.86 14.23 0.53
C PRO A 216 -30.51 13.81 1.12
N ARG A 217 -30.14 14.33 2.30
CA ARG A 217 -28.88 14.01 2.99
C ARG A 217 -27.60 14.48 2.27
N TRP A 218 -27.67 15.38 1.28
CA TRP A 218 -26.48 15.99 0.65
C TRP A 218 -25.49 16.52 1.68
N ASN A 219 -25.99 17.17 2.74
CA ASN A 219 -25.20 17.69 3.88
C ASN A 219 -23.93 18.46 3.43
N GLY A 220 -24.10 19.33 2.44
CA GLY A 220 -23.00 20.10 1.86
C GLY A 220 -21.93 19.25 1.15
N GLY A 221 -22.21 18.00 0.79
CA GLY A 221 -21.33 17.06 0.09
C GLY A 221 -20.63 16.05 1.00
N SER A 222 -20.79 16.11 2.33
CA SER A 222 -20.12 15.14 3.23
C SER A 222 -20.52 13.70 2.89
N ASN A 223 -19.53 12.80 2.81
CA ASN A 223 -19.73 11.38 2.48
C ASN A 223 -20.38 11.13 1.10
N HIS A 224 -20.24 12.05 0.15
CA HIS A 224 -20.67 11.84 -1.23
C HIS A 224 -19.47 11.56 -2.13
N LEU A 225 -19.66 10.66 -3.09
CA LEU A 225 -18.68 10.33 -4.11
C LEU A 225 -19.21 10.72 -5.49
N LEU A 226 -18.44 11.54 -6.21
CA LEU A 226 -18.74 11.96 -7.59
C LEU A 226 -17.65 11.47 -8.53
N PHE A 227 -18.04 11.00 -9.72
CA PHE A 227 -17.09 10.57 -10.76
C PHE A 227 -16.97 11.63 -11.85
N ASN A 228 -15.75 12.02 -12.19
CA ASN A 228 -15.47 12.95 -13.28
C ASN A 228 -14.14 12.59 -13.97
N MET A 229 -14.19 12.18 -15.24
CA MET A 229 -12.97 11.83 -15.99
C MET A 229 -12.40 13.02 -16.75
N LEU A 230 -13.26 13.92 -17.22
CA LEU A 230 -12.88 15.07 -18.05
C LEU A 230 -13.30 16.37 -17.35
N PRO A 231 -12.49 16.87 -16.39
CA PRO A 231 -12.74 18.14 -15.73
C PRO A 231 -12.44 19.30 -16.67
N GLY A 232 -13.01 20.46 -16.32
CA GLY A 232 -12.72 21.72 -16.97
C GLY A 232 -13.34 21.86 -18.37
N THR A 233 -13.51 23.11 -18.78
CA THR A 233 -14.01 23.50 -20.10
C THR A 233 -13.10 24.59 -20.66
N ALA A 234 -13.16 24.82 -21.97
CA ALA A 234 -12.42 25.91 -22.58
C ALA A 234 -12.88 27.26 -22.00
N PRO A 235 -11.96 28.23 -21.80
CA PRO A 235 -10.55 28.20 -22.20
C PRO A 235 -9.58 27.64 -21.14
N ASP A 236 -9.98 27.57 -19.86
CA ASP A 236 -9.05 27.38 -18.74
C ASP A 236 -8.73 25.91 -18.44
N PHE A 237 -9.65 24.98 -18.75
CA PHE A 237 -9.50 23.55 -18.50
C PHE A 237 -9.02 23.20 -17.08
N ASN A 238 -9.72 23.74 -16.07
CA ASN A 238 -9.47 23.44 -14.66
C ASN A 238 -9.29 21.93 -14.39
N THR A 239 -8.38 21.59 -13.50
CA THR A 239 -7.96 20.20 -13.23
C THR A 239 -8.85 19.45 -12.23
N VAL A 240 -9.99 20.04 -11.87
CA VAL A 240 -11.04 19.46 -11.02
C VAL A 240 -12.41 19.91 -11.54
N LEU A 241 -13.45 19.14 -11.20
CA LEU A 241 -14.84 19.42 -11.55
C LEU A 241 -15.27 20.82 -11.05
N GLN A 242 -15.87 21.65 -11.92
CA GLN A 242 -16.30 23.01 -11.53
C GLN A 242 -17.74 23.10 -10.98
N VAL A 243 -18.49 22.00 -11.02
CA VAL A 243 -19.81 21.92 -10.35
C VAL A 243 -19.63 22.25 -8.87
N PRO A 244 -20.48 23.08 -8.24
CA PRO A 244 -20.43 23.33 -6.80
C PRO A 244 -20.72 22.06 -5.97
N PHE A 245 -19.70 21.25 -5.72
CA PHE A 245 -19.82 19.94 -5.07
C PHE A 245 -19.58 19.99 -3.54
N GLY A 246 -19.32 21.16 -2.97
CA GLY A 246 -19.05 21.34 -1.55
C GLY A 246 -17.92 20.43 -1.06
N LYS A 247 -18.23 19.60 -0.06
CA LYS A 247 -17.31 18.66 0.57
C LYS A 247 -17.19 17.31 -0.14
N ALA A 248 -17.90 17.06 -1.23
CA ALA A 248 -17.91 15.74 -1.86
C ALA A 248 -16.52 15.29 -2.31
N MET A 249 -16.27 13.99 -2.17
CA MET A 249 -15.08 13.30 -2.69
C MET A 249 -15.22 13.15 -4.21
N ILE A 250 -14.12 13.41 -4.92
CA ILE A 250 -14.07 13.32 -6.38
C ILE A 250 -13.18 12.15 -6.78
N ALA A 251 -13.76 11.20 -7.52
CA ALA A 251 -13.03 10.24 -8.33
C ALA A 251 -12.74 10.89 -9.68
N GLY A 252 -11.53 11.47 -9.82
CA GLY A 252 -11.17 12.44 -10.85
C GLY A 252 -10.08 11.98 -11.82
N GLY A 253 -10.24 12.22 -13.12
CA GLY A 253 -9.31 11.75 -14.16
C GLY A 253 -8.13 12.68 -14.49
N GLY A 254 -8.22 13.95 -14.11
CA GLY A 254 -7.37 15.02 -14.63
C GLY A 254 -6.70 15.91 -13.59
N PHE A 255 -6.54 15.39 -12.36
CA PHE A 255 -6.00 16.15 -11.25
C PHE A 255 -4.57 16.65 -11.49
N SER A 256 -4.33 17.90 -11.09
CA SER A 256 -2.97 18.38 -10.81
C SER A 256 -2.68 18.26 -9.32
N SER A 257 -1.40 18.23 -8.95
CA SER A 257 -0.94 18.26 -7.56
C SER A 257 -1.44 19.46 -6.77
N TRP A 258 -1.89 20.53 -7.43
CA TRP A 258 -2.44 21.73 -6.80
C TRP A 258 -3.93 21.62 -6.46
N THR A 259 -4.69 20.82 -7.21
CA THR A 259 -6.14 20.65 -7.02
C THR A 259 -6.52 19.32 -6.41
N TYR A 260 -5.62 18.35 -6.46
CA TYR A 260 -5.83 17.05 -5.84
C TYR A 260 -5.81 17.18 -4.33
N ARG A 261 -6.80 16.62 -3.64
CA ARG A 261 -6.82 16.55 -2.16
C ARG A 261 -6.26 15.17 -1.74
N PRO A 262 -4.97 15.08 -1.35
CA PRO A 262 -4.32 13.80 -1.10
C PRO A 262 -4.98 13.04 0.05
N GLY A 263 -5.15 11.73 -0.13
CA GLY A 263 -5.86 10.89 0.85
C GLY A 263 -7.37 11.12 0.95
N TYR A 264 -7.91 12.15 0.29
CA TYR A 264 -9.35 12.42 0.22
C TYR A 264 -9.92 12.05 -1.15
N ASP A 265 -9.46 12.70 -2.22
CA ASP A 265 -9.89 12.38 -3.59
C ASP A 265 -9.24 11.11 -4.13
N VAL A 266 -9.81 10.53 -5.18
CA VAL A 266 -9.25 9.34 -5.84
C VAL A 266 -8.92 9.69 -7.29
N SER A 267 -7.64 9.62 -7.65
CA SER A 267 -7.26 9.77 -9.07
C SER A 267 -7.67 8.51 -9.83
N ILE A 268 -8.41 8.65 -10.94
CA ILE A 268 -8.88 7.54 -11.80
C ILE A 268 -8.36 7.74 -13.23
N PRO A 269 -8.36 6.72 -14.11
CA PRO A 269 -7.95 6.94 -15.49
C PRO A 269 -9.03 7.64 -16.31
N VAL A 270 -8.62 8.24 -17.44
CA VAL A 270 -9.56 8.61 -18.50
C VAL A 270 -9.79 7.38 -19.38
N TYR A 271 -10.98 6.80 -19.25
CA TYR A 271 -11.34 5.57 -19.96
C TYR A 271 -11.47 5.78 -21.47
N ASN A 272 -11.04 4.79 -22.25
CA ASN A 272 -11.23 4.74 -23.69
C ASN A 272 -12.13 3.54 -24.05
N PRO A 273 -13.42 3.76 -24.36
CA PRO A 273 -14.35 2.68 -24.67
C PRO A 273 -13.99 1.92 -25.95
N ALA A 274 -13.19 2.52 -26.85
CA ALA A 274 -12.78 1.89 -28.10
C ALA A 274 -11.85 0.67 -27.89
N LEU A 275 -11.23 0.53 -26.72
CA LEU A 275 -10.30 -0.57 -26.43
C LEU A 275 -11.02 -1.88 -26.05
N THR A 276 -12.26 -1.80 -25.57
CA THR A 276 -12.97 -2.95 -24.98
C THR A 276 -13.37 -3.99 -26.01
N GLU A 277 -13.62 -3.56 -27.24
CA GLU A 277 -14.00 -4.42 -28.37
C GLU A 277 -12.79 -4.80 -29.24
N LEU A 278 -11.59 -4.30 -28.90
CA LEU A 278 -10.38 -4.50 -29.68
C LEU A 278 -9.58 -5.67 -29.10
N ASP A 279 -9.30 -6.67 -29.93
CA ASP A 279 -8.37 -7.76 -29.58
C ASP A 279 -7.05 -7.56 -30.33
N LEU A 280 -5.99 -7.30 -29.58
CA LEU A 280 -4.66 -7.09 -30.14
C LEU A 280 -3.89 -8.43 -30.10
N PRO A 281 -3.44 -8.98 -31.25
CA PRO A 281 -2.82 -10.31 -31.29
C PRO A 281 -1.54 -10.37 -30.45
N ASP A 282 -1.38 -11.33 -29.55
CA ASP A 282 -0.20 -11.40 -28.67
C ASP A 282 1.12 -11.31 -29.47
N GLN A 283 2.01 -10.42 -29.04
CA GLN A 283 3.37 -10.36 -29.60
C GLN A 283 4.26 -11.37 -28.86
N PRO A 284 5.09 -12.15 -29.57
CA PRO A 284 6.04 -13.04 -28.92
C PRO A 284 7.02 -12.23 -28.05
N ASP A 285 7.46 -12.80 -26.93
CA ASP A 285 8.35 -12.12 -25.96
C ASP A 285 9.64 -11.59 -26.60
N ASN A 286 10.12 -12.24 -27.66
CA ASN A 286 11.32 -11.88 -28.42
C ASN A 286 11.06 -10.91 -29.59
N TYR A 287 9.86 -10.33 -29.71
CA TYR A 287 9.56 -9.38 -30.77
C TYR A 287 10.36 -8.09 -30.59
N GLU A 288 11.28 -7.82 -31.52
CA GLU A 288 12.01 -6.55 -31.56
C GLU A 288 11.11 -5.44 -32.10
N ARG A 289 10.81 -4.48 -31.24
CA ARG A 289 9.99 -3.32 -31.58
C ARG A 289 10.81 -2.31 -32.39
N PRO A 290 10.41 -1.97 -33.63
CA PRO A 290 11.22 -1.14 -34.53
C PRO A 290 11.37 0.31 -34.06
N TYR A 291 10.43 0.83 -33.26
CA TYR A 291 10.48 2.20 -32.75
C TYR A 291 10.93 2.23 -31.30
N LEU A 292 11.84 3.16 -30.99
CA LEU A 292 12.21 3.48 -29.61
C LEU A 292 11.03 4.14 -28.91
N ALA A 293 10.46 5.18 -29.52
CA ALA A 293 9.34 5.91 -28.95
C ALA A 293 8.32 6.35 -30.01
N ILE A 294 7.03 6.37 -29.66
CA ILE A 294 5.97 6.94 -30.50
C ILE A 294 5.21 8.02 -29.73
N SER A 295 4.93 9.16 -30.38
CA SER A 295 3.93 10.12 -29.93
C SER A 295 2.72 10.07 -30.86
N ALA A 296 1.56 9.70 -30.31
CA ALA A 296 0.31 9.55 -31.06
C ALA A 296 -0.73 10.65 -30.74
N GLN A 297 -0.38 11.60 -29.88
CA GLN A 297 -1.34 12.60 -29.41
C GLN A 297 -1.55 13.71 -30.46
N VAL A 298 -2.81 13.89 -30.85
CA VAL A 298 -3.23 14.96 -31.76
C VAL A 298 -3.56 16.25 -31.00
N GLY A 299 -3.33 17.41 -31.61
CA GLY A 299 -3.67 18.71 -31.01
C GLY A 299 -2.91 18.99 -29.71
N ILE A 300 -1.61 18.70 -29.70
CA ILE A 300 -0.66 19.17 -28.68
C ILE A 300 -0.25 20.62 -28.97
N HIS A 301 0.25 21.33 -27.95
CA HIS A 301 0.72 22.70 -28.13
C HIS A 301 1.85 22.77 -29.17
N LYS A 302 1.89 23.86 -29.95
CA LYS A 302 2.82 24.02 -31.07
C LYS A 302 4.28 23.83 -30.67
N GLU A 303 4.69 24.35 -29.51
CA GLU A 303 6.07 24.22 -29.02
C GLU A 303 6.48 22.76 -28.77
N TYR A 304 5.62 21.97 -28.11
CA TYR A 304 5.87 20.53 -27.94
C TYR A 304 5.88 19.79 -29.29
N ARG A 305 5.01 20.20 -30.21
CA ARG A 305 4.99 19.64 -31.57
C ARG A 305 6.29 19.90 -32.32
N ASP A 306 6.80 21.13 -32.28
CA ASP A 306 8.04 21.53 -32.93
C ASP A 306 9.24 20.77 -32.35
N GLN A 307 9.28 20.59 -31.01
CA GLN A 307 10.32 19.79 -30.34
C GLN A 307 10.25 18.30 -30.71
N LEU A 308 9.05 17.71 -30.76
CA LEU A 308 8.88 16.31 -31.21
C LEU A 308 9.30 16.12 -32.68
N ASN A 309 8.95 17.05 -33.56
CA ASN A 309 9.36 17.01 -34.96
C ASN A 309 10.89 17.13 -35.10
N ALA A 310 11.53 17.99 -34.29
CA ALA A 310 12.99 18.08 -34.23
C ALA A 310 13.64 16.76 -33.75
N LEU A 311 13.04 16.11 -32.75
CA LEU A 311 13.48 14.79 -32.27
C LEU A 311 13.35 13.71 -33.34
N SER A 312 12.18 13.60 -33.98
CA SER A 312 11.93 12.60 -35.04
C SER A 312 12.82 12.82 -36.27
N SER A 313 13.15 14.07 -36.59
CA SER A 313 14.08 14.41 -37.68
C SER A 313 15.50 13.92 -37.38
N LYS A 314 15.94 14.01 -36.13
CA LYS A 314 17.28 13.60 -35.66
C LYS A 314 17.37 12.10 -35.37
N HIS A 315 16.29 11.49 -34.89
CA HIS A 315 16.22 10.09 -34.46
C HIS A 315 15.11 9.35 -35.21
N LYS A 316 15.48 8.55 -36.22
CA LYS A 316 14.52 7.80 -37.07
C LYS A 316 13.70 6.74 -36.31
N THR A 317 14.15 6.35 -35.13
CA THR A 317 13.45 5.42 -34.23
C THR A 317 12.35 6.11 -33.40
N ILE A 318 12.18 7.44 -33.52
CA ILE A 318 11.09 8.19 -32.89
C ILE A 318 10.04 8.55 -33.93
N LEU A 319 8.84 8.01 -33.77
CA LEU A 319 7.71 8.29 -34.66
C LEU A 319 6.78 9.34 -34.04
N VAL A 320 6.35 10.29 -34.84
CA VAL A 320 5.43 11.35 -34.43
C VAL A 320 4.24 11.32 -35.39
N LEU A 321 3.08 10.91 -34.87
CA LEU A 321 1.84 10.78 -35.63
C LEU A 321 1.01 12.07 -35.52
N ASP A 322 0.16 12.33 -36.51
CA ASP A 322 -0.83 13.41 -36.50
C ASP A 322 -2.17 12.97 -37.10
N ARG A 323 -3.15 13.88 -37.09
CA ARG A 323 -4.34 13.72 -37.92
C ARG A 323 -3.93 13.64 -39.39
N CYS A 324 -4.50 12.66 -40.08
CA CYS A 324 -4.37 12.56 -41.53
C CYS A 324 -5.06 13.74 -42.22
N GLU A 325 -4.43 14.29 -43.26
CA GLU A 325 -5.04 15.32 -44.09
C GLU A 325 -6.22 14.73 -44.88
N ILE A 326 -7.29 15.53 -45.03
CA ILE A 326 -8.45 15.14 -45.82
C ILE A 326 -8.02 15.17 -47.30
N SER A 327 -8.22 14.06 -48.01
CA SER A 327 -7.89 13.99 -49.44
C SER A 327 -8.75 14.98 -50.24
N HIS A 328 -8.21 15.53 -51.34
CA HIS A 328 -8.95 16.46 -52.22
C HIS A 328 -10.22 15.85 -52.85
N GLU A 329 -10.38 14.52 -52.77
CA GLU A 329 -11.55 13.78 -53.25
C GLU A 329 -12.67 13.64 -52.21
N GLY A 330 -12.49 14.19 -50.99
CA GLY A 330 -13.54 14.24 -49.98
C GLY A 330 -13.66 12.99 -49.10
N ASP A 331 -12.86 11.95 -49.35
CA ASP A 331 -12.76 10.80 -48.46
C ASP A 331 -11.95 11.18 -47.21
N SER A 332 -12.67 11.29 -46.09
CA SER A 332 -12.06 11.45 -44.77
C SER A 332 -11.42 10.13 -44.36
N PRO A 333 -10.15 10.10 -43.96
CA PRO A 333 -9.51 8.90 -43.46
C PRO A 333 -10.28 8.35 -42.24
N PRO A 334 -10.28 7.03 -42.02
CA PRO A 334 -10.98 6.42 -40.89
C PRO A 334 -10.55 7.07 -39.57
N SER A 335 -11.48 7.25 -38.63
CA SER A 335 -11.20 7.93 -37.36
C SER A 335 -10.21 7.19 -36.45
N ASP A 336 -9.97 5.91 -36.73
CA ASP A 336 -8.99 5.05 -36.06
C ASP A 336 -7.60 5.08 -36.73
N HIS A 337 -7.37 5.98 -37.70
CA HIS A 337 -6.07 6.12 -38.36
C HIS A 337 -5.38 7.46 -38.03
N LEU A 338 -4.07 7.40 -37.83
CA LEU A 338 -3.18 8.54 -37.70
C LEU A 338 -2.10 8.50 -38.78
N CYS A 339 -1.50 9.63 -39.11
CA CYS A 339 -0.58 9.74 -40.24
C CYS A 339 0.81 10.23 -39.86
N VAL A 340 1.81 9.75 -40.61
CA VAL A 340 3.13 10.37 -40.73
C VAL A 340 3.27 10.89 -42.16
N GLY A 341 3.03 12.19 -42.35
CA GLY A 341 2.85 12.74 -43.70
C GLY A 341 1.64 12.08 -44.37
N THR A 342 1.85 11.33 -45.45
CA THR A 342 0.78 10.62 -46.19
C THR A 342 0.63 9.14 -45.77
N ASP A 343 1.50 8.62 -44.91
CA ASP A 343 1.50 7.22 -44.50
C ASP A 343 0.51 7.00 -43.34
N GLN A 344 -0.55 6.23 -43.61
CA GLN A 344 -1.62 5.93 -42.65
C GLN A 344 -1.22 4.77 -41.72
N LYS A 345 -1.43 4.94 -40.42
CA LYS A 345 -1.18 3.96 -39.36
C LYS A 345 -2.45 3.77 -38.55
N GLN A 346 -2.83 2.51 -38.36
CA GLN A 346 -3.99 2.17 -37.54
C GLN A 346 -3.67 2.35 -36.05
N TYR A 347 -4.52 3.07 -35.35
CA TYR A 347 -4.45 3.36 -33.92
C TYR A 347 -5.47 2.50 -33.16
N PRO A 348 -5.15 1.96 -31.96
CA PRO A 348 -3.86 2.01 -31.26
C PRO A 348 -2.85 0.93 -31.72
N HIS A 349 -3.14 0.14 -32.76
CA HIS A 349 -2.30 -0.98 -33.22
C HIS A 349 -0.81 -0.63 -33.39
N ILE A 350 -0.50 0.53 -33.98
CA ILE A 350 0.87 1.01 -34.20
C ILE A 350 1.69 1.17 -32.91
N LEU A 351 1.04 1.35 -31.75
CA LEU A 351 1.74 1.49 -30.46
C LEU A 351 2.46 0.20 -30.05
N LYS A 352 2.06 -0.96 -30.60
CA LYS A 352 2.72 -2.24 -30.34
C LYS A 352 4.11 -2.33 -30.99
N ASP A 353 4.40 -1.48 -31.95
CA ASP A 353 5.69 -1.44 -32.63
C ASP A 353 6.70 -0.54 -31.91
N ALA A 354 6.30 0.05 -30.78
CA ALA A 354 7.10 0.97 -29.98
C ALA A 354 7.49 0.40 -28.63
N ARG A 355 8.75 0.61 -28.21
CA ARG A 355 9.15 0.29 -26.82
C ARG A 355 8.48 1.24 -25.83
N PHE A 356 8.46 2.53 -26.15
CA PHE A 356 7.95 3.60 -25.30
C PHE A 356 6.88 4.45 -26.00
N CYS A 357 5.89 4.94 -25.26
CA CYS A 357 4.83 5.79 -25.78
C CYS A 357 4.82 7.12 -25.04
N ILE A 358 5.02 8.20 -25.78
CA ILE A 358 5.14 9.55 -25.22
C ILE A 358 3.74 10.06 -24.87
N VAL A 359 3.58 10.49 -23.61
CA VAL A 359 2.36 11.03 -23.03
C VAL A 359 2.64 12.44 -22.52
N LEU A 360 2.37 13.44 -23.37
CA LEU A 360 2.60 14.87 -23.14
C LEU A 360 1.37 15.61 -22.66
N ARG A 361 1.58 16.80 -22.11
CA ARG A 361 0.51 17.70 -21.70
C ARG A 361 -0.35 18.15 -22.88
N ARG A 362 -1.67 18.13 -22.68
CA ARG A 362 -2.69 18.75 -23.55
C ARG A 362 -3.51 19.75 -22.75
N ALA A 363 -4.62 20.24 -23.32
CA ALA A 363 -5.58 21.09 -22.63
C ALA A 363 -6.05 20.48 -21.29
N ARG A 364 -6.28 19.16 -21.25
CA ARG A 364 -6.50 18.40 -20.01
C ARG A 364 -5.26 17.56 -19.71
N LEU A 365 -4.94 17.41 -18.41
CA LEU A 365 -3.82 16.56 -17.96
C LEU A 365 -4.15 15.07 -18.15
N GLY A 366 -5.33 14.67 -17.69
CA GLY A 366 -5.86 13.32 -17.86
C GLY A 366 -6.24 13.04 -19.31
N GLN A 367 -5.77 11.92 -19.86
CA GLN A 367 -6.00 11.57 -21.26
C GLN A 367 -5.94 10.05 -21.52
N GLN A 368 -6.62 9.65 -22.60
CA GLN A 368 -6.72 8.25 -23.05
C GLN A 368 -5.38 7.66 -23.49
N ALA A 369 -4.43 8.49 -23.96
CA ALA A 369 -3.12 8.04 -24.43
C ALA A 369 -2.33 7.22 -23.39
N LEU A 370 -2.54 7.50 -22.08
CA LEU A 370 -1.94 6.70 -21.01
C LEU A 370 -2.50 5.27 -21.02
N MET A 371 -3.82 5.12 -21.14
CA MET A 371 -4.50 3.82 -21.19
C MET A 371 -4.16 3.05 -22.47
N ASP A 372 -4.18 3.74 -23.61
CA ASP A 372 -3.87 3.16 -24.92
C ASP A 372 -2.44 2.59 -24.96
N SER A 373 -1.50 3.25 -24.27
CA SER A 373 -0.12 2.79 -24.12
C SER A 373 -0.05 1.49 -23.32
N LEU A 374 -0.69 1.43 -22.15
CA LEU A 374 -0.69 0.24 -21.29
C LEU A 374 -1.35 -0.96 -21.99
N PHE A 375 -2.52 -0.74 -22.60
CA PHE A 375 -3.24 -1.75 -23.38
C PHE A 375 -2.38 -2.34 -24.50
N SER A 376 -1.63 -1.51 -25.22
CA SER A 376 -0.78 -1.93 -26.33
C SER A 376 0.57 -2.54 -25.90
N GLY A 377 0.84 -2.64 -24.59
CA GLY A 377 2.13 -3.06 -24.04
C GLY A 377 3.28 -2.10 -24.36
N CYS A 378 2.95 -0.83 -24.61
CA CYS A 378 3.90 0.23 -24.85
C CYS A 378 4.16 1.00 -23.54
N ILE A 379 5.42 1.10 -23.11
CA ILE A 379 5.74 1.68 -21.80
C ILE A 379 5.47 3.18 -21.84
N PRO A 380 4.53 3.72 -21.03
CA PRO A 380 4.25 5.15 -21.05
C PRO A 380 5.46 5.96 -20.57
N VAL A 381 5.78 7.03 -21.29
CA VAL A 381 6.72 8.07 -20.89
C VAL A 381 5.90 9.31 -20.61
N VAL A 382 5.66 9.58 -19.33
CA VAL A 382 4.78 10.66 -18.90
C VAL A 382 5.60 11.93 -18.74
N LEU A 383 5.32 12.91 -19.60
CA LEU A 383 5.87 14.26 -19.59
C LEU A 383 4.76 15.26 -19.30
N ILE A 384 4.23 15.20 -18.09
CA ILE A 384 3.17 16.08 -17.61
C ILE A 384 3.49 16.47 -16.17
N ASP A 385 4.05 17.65 -15.98
CA ASP A 385 4.50 18.09 -14.66
C ASP A 385 3.29 18.32 -13.74
N GLY A 386 3.32 17.72 -12.55
CA GLY A 386 2.26 17.83 -11.54
C GLY A 386 0.99 17.03 -11.86
N TYR A 387 0.95 16.17 -12.89
CA TYR A 387 -0.19 15.27 -13.12
C TYR A 387 -0.23 14.14 -12.09
N VAL A 388 -1.37 13.99 -11.41
CA VAL A 388 -1.59 12.89 -10.45
C VAL A 388 -2.07 11.66 -11.22
N LEU A 389 -1.19 10.68 -11.37
CA LEU A 389 -1.49 9.46 -12.12
C LEU A 389 -2.63 8.63 -11.49
N PRO A 390 -3.38 7.84 -12.28
CA PRO A 390 -4.49 7.06 -11.77
C PRO A 390 -4.09 6.12 -10.63
N PHE A 391 -4.83 6.16 -9.53
CA PHE A 391 -4.60 5.39 -8.31
C PHE A 391 -3.17 5.51 -7.75
N SER A 392 -2.54 6.68 -7.88
CA SER A 392 -1.17 6.94 -7.42
C SER A 392 -0.93 6.67 -5.93
N ASP A 393 -1.98 6.62 -5.11
CA ASP A 393 -1.87 6.31 -3.68
C ASP A 393 -1.51 4.84 -3.42
N VAL A 394 -1.83 3.95 -4.36
CA VAL A 394 -1.66 2.50 -4.20
C VAL A 394 -0.86 1.85 -5.33
N LEU A 395 -0.81 2.46 -6.52
CA LEU A 395 -0.05 1.97 -7.67
C LEU A 395 1.31 2.67 -7.79
N ASP A 396 2.39 1.88 -7.75
CA ASP A 396 3.75 2.34 -8.00
C ASP A 396 4.02 2.46 -9.51
N TRP A 397 3.73 3.65 -10.04
CA TRP A 397 3.92 3.96 -11.45
C TRP A 397 5.37 3.88 -11.93
N ARG A 398 6.37 3.93 -11.04
CA ARG A 398 7.80 3.77 -11.43
C ARG A 398 8.11 2.36 -11.95
N ARG A 399 7.24 1.39 -11.63
CA ARG A 399 7.31 0.03 -12.15
C ARG A 399 6.72 -0.12 -13.54
N ALA A 400 5.81 0.76 -13.97
CA ALA A 400 5.07 0.61 -15.22
C ALA A 400 5.32 1.73 -16.24
N ALA A 401 5.85 2.88 -15.81
CA ALA A 401 6.04 4.08 -16.64
C ALA A 401 7.36 4.78 -16.34
N VAL A 402 7.84 5.58 -17.29
CA VAL A 402 8.99 6.46 -17.14
C VAL A 402 8.46 7.88 -16.91
N LEU A 403 8.74 8.47 -15.76
CA LEU A 403 8.35 9.84 -15.45
C LEU A 403 9.50 10.78 -15.82
N VAL A 404 9.24 11.73 -16.72
CA VAL A 404 10.25 12.68 -17.22
C VAL A 404 9.68 14.08 -17.15
N ARG A 405 10.49 15.06 -16.72
CA ARG A 405 10.05 16.46 -16.67
C ARG A 405 9.82 17.01 -18.08
N GLU A 406 8.84 17.89 -18.23
CA GLU A 406 8.48 18.47 -19.53
C GLU A 406 9.68 19.15 -20.23
N GLN A 407 10.53 19.84 -19.45
CA GLN A 407 11.74 20.52 -19.96
C GLN A 407 12.79 19.56 -20.55
N ASP A 408 12.76 18.28 -20.16
CA ASP A 408 13.74 17.27 -20.55
C ASP A 408 13.29 16.52 -21.83
N LEU A 409 12.24 16.98 -22.53
CA LEU A 409 11.69 16.37 -23.75
C LEU A 409 12.78 16.11 -24.82
N LEU A 410 13.65 17.08 -25.09
CA LEU A 410 14.73 16.93 -26.09
C LEU A 410 15.83 15.93 -25.67
N ALA A 411 15.90 15.56 -24.39
CA ALA A 411 16.83 14.56 -23.87
C ALA A 411 16.26 13.13 -23.86
N LEU A 412 15.00 12.94 -24.26
CA LEU A 412 14.33 11.64 -24.23
C LEU A 412 15.14 10.49 -24.86
N PRO A 413 15.76 10.60 -26.04
CA PRO A 413 16.53 9.50 -26.61
C PRO A 413 17.60 8.98 -25.63
N ASN A 414 18.37 9.89 -25.04
CA ASN A 414 19.44 9.56 -24.10
C ASN A 414 18.92 8.98 -22.78
N ILE A 415 17.72 9.36 -22.35
CA ILE A 415 17.08 8.84 -21.13
C ILE A 415 16.58 7.43 -21.39
N LEU A 416 15.85 7.23 -22.49
CA LEU A 416 15.22 5.95 -22.82
C LEU A 416 16.24 4.87 -23.21
N GLU A 417 17.35 5.24 -23.86
CA GLU A 417 18.43 4.32 -24.20
C GLU A 417 19.17 3.78 -22.97
N LYS A 418 19.15 4.49 -21.84
CA LYS A 418 19.72 3.99 -20.57
C LYS A 418 18.89 2.87 -19.94
N ILE A 419 17.65 2.67 -20.38
CA ILE A 419 16.77 1.62 -19.86
C ILE A 419 17.10 0.30 -20.55
N SER A 420 17.64 -0.65 -19.79
CA SER A 420 18.00 -1.97 -20.30
C SER A 420 16.79 -2.71 -20.89
N PRO A 421 16.98 -3.59 -21.88
CA PRO A 421 15.91 -4.40 -22.43
C PRO A 421 15.16 -5.22 -21.36
N ALA A 422 15.89 -5.78 -20.39
CA ALA A 422 15.31 -6.53 -19.28
C ALA A 422 14.39 -5.66 -18.41
N ARG A 423 14.83 -4.45 -18.03
CA ARG A 423 14.00 -3.50 -17.27
C ARG A 423 12.78 -3.06 -18.06
N ALA A 424 12.94 -2.76 -19.36
CA ALA A 424 11.80 -2.42 -20.22
C ALA A 424 10.78 -3.57 -20.31
N HIS A 425 11.24 -4.82 -20.39
CA HIS A 425 10.36 -5.99 -20.39
C HIS A 425 9.58 -6.13 -19.06
N GLU A 426 10.25 -5.93 -17.92
CA GLU A 426 9.60 -5.89 -16.60
C GLU A 426 8.54 -4.78 -16.55
N MET A 427 8.87 -3.57 -17.00
CA MET A 427 7.94 -2.44 -16.99
C MET A 427 6.71 -2.68 -17.87
N ARG A 428 6.91 -3.30 -19.03
CA ARG A 428 5.80 -3.71 -19.92
C ARG A 428 4.87 -4.70 -19.24
N ARG A 429 5.41 -5.75 -18.61
CA ARG A 429 4.61 -6.75 -17.88
C ARG A 429 3.84 -6.09 -16.74
N GLN A 430 4.45 -5.16 -16.03
CA GLN A 430 3.79 -4.39 -14.99
C GLN A 430 2.65 -3.52 -15.56
N GLY A 431 2.89 -2.81 -16.66
CA GLY A 431 1.89 -1.97 -17.30
C GLY A 431 0.67 -2.77 -17.79
N GLN A 432 0.90 -3.95 -18.39
CA GLN A 432 -0.16 -4.87 -18.77
C GLN A 432 -0.92 -5.43 -17.56
N PHE A 433 -0.24 -5.70 -16.46
CA PHE A 433 -0.89 -6.09 -15.20
C PHE A 433 -1.79 -4.97 -14.68
N PHE A 434 -1.31 -3.72 -14.64
CA PHE A 434 -2.12 -2.58 -14.23
C PHE A 434 -3.35 -2.40 -15.13
N TRP A 435 -3.18 -2.49 -16.45
CA TRP A 435 -4.28 -2.44 -17.40
C TRP A 435 -5.33 -3.53 -17.09
N ASN A 436 -4.90 -4.80 -17.09
CA ASN A 436 -5.82 -5.93 -16.95
C ASN A 436 -6.54 -5.97 -15.61
N LYS A 437 -5.89 -5.53 -14.53
CA LYS A 437 -6.45 -5.61 -13.18
C LYS A 437 -7.27 -4.38 -12.79
N TYR A 438 -6.88 -3.18 -13.21
CA TYR A 438 -7.43 -1.93 -12.68
C TYR A 438 -8.13 -1.04 -13.72
N PHE A 439 -7.79 -1.16 -15.01
CA PHE A 439 -8.18 -0.17 -16.01
C PHE A 439 -8.97 -0.72 -17.20
N LYS A 440 -9.09 -2.05 -17.32
CA LYS A 440 -9.66 -2.74 -18.48
C LYS A 440 -11.09 -2.31 -18.82
N SER A 441 -11.93 -2.03 -17.83
CA SER A 441 -13.28 -1.50 -18.03
C SER A 441 -13.71 -0.54 -16.93
N MET A 442 -14.84 0.12 -17.14
CA MET A 442 -15.49 0.96 -16.13
C MET A 442 -15.79 0.19 -14.84
N LYS A 443 -16.05 -1.12 -14.93
CA LYS A 443 -16.27 -1.97 -13.76
C LYS A 443 -15.01 -2.09 -12.92
N GLU A 444 -13.86 -2.42 -13.50
CA GLU A 444 -12.59 -2.51 -12.76
C GLU A 444 -12.18 -1.16 -12.18
N ILE A 445 -12.34 -0.06 -12.92
CA ILE A 445 -12.04 1.30 -12.44
C ILE A 445 -12.91 1.64 -11.22
N THR A 446 -14.21 1.32 -11.29
CA THR A 446 -15.16 1.59 -10.21
C THR A 446 -14.81 0.77 -8.97
N LEU A 447 -14.66 -0.55 -9.12
CA LEU A 447 -14.33 -1.43 -7.99
C LEU A 447 -12.97 -1.07 -7.36
N THR A 448 -11.99 -0.67 -8.18
CA THR A 448 -10.69 -0.19 -7.68
C THR A 448 -10.84 1.08 -6.87
N THR A 449 -11.64 2.04 -7.37
CA THR A 449 -11.95 3.28 -6.64
C THR A 449 -12.58 2.97 -5.28
N LEU A 450 -13.55 2.05 -5.24
CA LEU A 450 -14.21 1.64 -4.00
C LEU A 450 -13.25 0.93 -3.04
N GLN A 451 -12.36 0.08 -3.56
CA GLN A 451 -11.36 -0.60 -2.74
C GLN A 451 -10.35 0.39 -2.13
N VAL A 452 -9.88 1.38 -2.89
CA VAL A 452 -9.01 2.45 -2.38
C VAL A 452 -9.69 3.21 -1.25
N ILE A 453 -10.96 3.57 -1.42
CA ILE A 453 -11.73 4.25 -0.36
C ILE A 453 -11.93 3.33 0.84
N ASN A 454 -12.22 2.05 0.62
CA ASN A 454 -12.37 1.06 1.69
C ASN A 454 -11.10 0.93 2.54
N ASP A 455 -9.94 0.84 1.88
CA ASP A 455 -8.64 0.73 2.55
C ASP A 455 -8.31 1.98 3.37
N ARG A 456 -8.75 3.17 2.93
CA ARG A 456 -8.64 4.41 3.72
C ARG A 456 -9.56 4.42 4.93
N VAL A 457 -10.79 3.90 4.80
CA VAL A 457 -11.77 3.86 5.90
C VAL A 457 -11.42 2.79 6.93
N PHE A 458 -10.87 1.65 6.48
CA PHE A 458 -10.47 0.53 7.34
C PHE A 458 -8.99 0.16 7.15
N PRO A 459 -8.05 1.01 7.63
CA PRO A 459 -6.60 0.80 7.42
C PRO A 459 -6.06 -0.53 7.94
N TYR A 460 -6.69 -1.13 8.95
CA TYR A 460 -6.27 -2.41 9.54
C TYR A 460 -6.56 -3.63 8.64
N THR A 461 -7.50 -3.51 7.71
CA THR A 461 -7.80 -4.53 6.68
C THR A 461 -7.36 -4.10 5.29
N ALA A 462 -6.67 -2.97 5.18
CA ALA A 462 -6.23 -2.43 3.91
C ALA A 462 -5.32 -3.41 3.18
N LYS A 463 -5.42 -3.43 1.85
CA LYS A 463 -4.53 -4.22 1.02
C LYS A 463 -3.11 -3.64 1.10
N ASP A 464 -2.13 -4.53 1.18
CA ASP A 464 -0.73 -4.11 1.20
C ASP A 464 -0.23 -3.70 -0.20
N GLU A 465 0.94 -3.06 -0.24
CA GLU A 465 1.57 -2.63 -1.49
C GLU A 465 1.77 -3.79 -2.48
N ALA A 466 2.04 -5.00 -1.97
CA ALA A 466 2.25 -6.18 -2.79
C ALA A 466 0.97 -6.62 -3.49
N TRP A 467 -0.18 -6.58 -2.81
CA TRP A 467 -1.47 -6.87 -3.41
C TRP A 467 -1.78 -5.90 -4.58
N TRP A 468 -1.39 -4.64 -4.44
CA TRP A 468 -1.58 -3.62 -5.48
C TRP A 468 -0.59 -3.73 -6.64
N ASN A 469 0.65 -4.14 -6.38
CA ASN A 469 1.75 -3.97 -7.34
C ASN A 469 2.45 -5.27 -7.76
N GLU A 470 2.10 -6.44 -7.22
CA GLU A 470 2.71 -7.71 -7.61
C GLU A 470 1.72 -8.56 -8.44
N PRO A 471 2.05 -8.90 -9.71
CA PRO A 471 1.18 -9.71 -10.58
C PRO A 471 1.00 -11.15 -10.09
N ILE A 472 1.93 -11.64 -9.27
CA ILE A 472 1.84 -12.93 -8.58
C ILE A 472 1.86 -12.60 -7.10
N PRO A 473 0.76 -12.82 -6.36
CA PRO A 473 0.78 -12.68 -4.91
C PRO A 473 1.85 -13.63 -4.36
N ARG A 474 2.92 -13.09 -3.78
CA ARG A 474 3.94 -13.91 -3.12
C ARG A 474 3.23 -14.70 -2.02
N LYS A 475 3.10 -16.02 -2.22
CA LYS A 475 2.75 -16.96 -1.15
C LYS A 475 3.89 -16.94 -0.12
N GLY A 476 3.92 -15.97 0.79
CA GLY A 476 4.95 -15.92 1.82
C GLY A 476 5.03 -14.67 2.69
N ALA A 477 4.60 -13.50 2.21
CA ALA A 477 4.73 -12.27 2.97
C ALA A 477 3.40 -11.87 3.64
N THR A 478 3.03 -12.58 4.70
CA THR A 478 2.01 -12.09 5.63
C THR A 478 2.74 -11.38 6.77
N ASN A 479 2.55 -10.06 6.93
CA ASN A 479 3.08 -9.35 8.09
C ASN A 479 2.59 -10.08 9.35
N PRO A 480 3.49 -10.71 10.13
CA PRO A 480 3.08 -11.56 11.22
C PRO A 480 2.70 -10.75 12.48
N LEU A 481 2.88 -9.43 12.46
CA LEU A 481 2.52 -8.53 13.54
C LEU A 481 1.06 -8.09 13.37
N PHE A 482 0.13 -8.86 13.95
CA PHE A 482 -1.30 -8.53 14.02
C PHE A 482 -1.63 -7.57 15.18
N LEU A 483 -0.82 -6.52 15.38
CA LEU A 483 -0.91 -5.59 16.53
C LEU A 483 -1.06 -4.14 16.04
N PRO A 484 -1.58 -3.20 16.86
CA PRO A 484 -1.88 -1.83 16.42
C PRO A 484 -0.70 -1.22 15.64
N LEU A 485 -1.04 -0.52 14.55
CA LEU A 485 -0.09 0.02 13.55
C LEU A 485 1.06 0.84 14.17
N ILE A 486 0.89 1.34 15.40
CA ILE A 486 1.88 2.11 16.15
C ILE A 486 1.96 1.54 17.59
N PRO A 487 3.13 1.05 18.03
CA PRO A 487 3.34 0.57 19.40
C PRO A 487 3.34 1.74 20.39
N PRO A 488 2.77 1.58 21.59
CA PRO A 488 2.62 2.68 22.56
C PRO A 488 3.98 3.20 23.06
N LYS A 489 4.18 4.52 23.00
CA LYS A 489 5.41 5.21 23.48
C LYS A 489 5.78 4.89 24.94
N SER A 490 4.80 4.57 25.79
CA SER A 490 5.02 4.29 27.21
C SER A 490 5.88 3.05 27.49
N HIS A 491 6.02 2.13 26.53
CA HIS A 491 6.77 0.89 26.75
C HIS A 491 8.26 1.01 26.44
N GLY A 492 8.67 2.00 25.62
CA GLY A 492 10.07 2.17 25.23
C GLY A 492 10.66 0.96 24.49
N PHE A 493 11.96 0.77 24.63
CA PHE A 493 12.70 -0.35 24.03
C PHE A 493 13.70 -1.02 24.99
N THR A 494 14.08 -2.25 24.71
CA THR A 494 15.14 -2.99 25.44
C THR A 494 16.40 -3.00 24.58
N ALA A 495 17.52 -2.54 25.12
CA ALA A 495 18.81 -2.65 24.45
C ALA A 495 19.45 -4.01 24.72
N VAL A 496 19.85 -4.71 23.66
CA VAL A 496 20.55 -5.99 23.72
C VAL A 496 21.97 -5.80 23.21
N VAL A 497 22.93 -5.97 24.11
CA VAL A 497 24.37 -5.81 23.84
C VAL A 497 25.05 -7.16 23.95
N LEU A 498 25.55 -7.68 22.83
CA LEU A 498 26.40 -8.88 22.82
C LEU A 498 27.83 -8.45 23.09
N THR A 499 28.52 -9.13 24.00
CA THR A 499 29.91 -8.79 24.33
C THR A 499 30.82 -10.01 24.41
N TYR A 500 32.05 -9.84 23.93
CA TYR A 500 33.13 -10.82 24.05
C TYR A 500 34.45 -10.09 24.32
N ASP A 501 34.94 -10.20 25.56
CA ASP A 501 36.24 -9.68 26.01
C ASP A 501 36.51 -8.18 25.76
N ARG A 502 35.47 -7.34 25.82
CA ARG A 502 35.55 -5.88 25.61
C ARG A 502 34.85 -5.07 26.70
N GLU A 503 35.19 -5.35 27.96
CA GLU A 503 34.50 -4.76 29.13
C GLU A 503 34.53 -3.23 29.18
N GLU A 504 35.67 -2.60 28.88
CA GLU A 504 35.78 -1.14 28.93
C GLU A 504 34.87 -0.46 27.91
N SER A 505 34.88 -0.99 26.68
CA SER A 505 34.03 -0.51 25.59
C SER A 505 32.56 -0.75 25.87
N LEU A 506 32.21 -1.95 26.36
CA LEU A 506 30.86 -2.29 26.81
C LEU A 506 30.35 -1.28 27.84
N PHE A 507 31.17 -0.92 28.83
CA PHE A 507 30.77 0.03 29.86
C PHE A 507 30.57 1.44 29.31
N ALA A 508 31.34 1.85 28.29
CA ALA A 508 31.14 3.12 27.60
C ALA A 508 29.80 3.13 26.84
N VAL A 509 29.53 2.07 26.05
CA VAL A 509 28.25 1.92 25.32
C VAL A 509 27.06 1.95 26.28
N ILE A 510 27.11 1.19 27.39
CA ILE A 510 26.02 1.15 28.38
C ILE A 510 25.76 2.53 28.98
N LYS A 511 26.80 3.28 29.36
CA LYS A 511 26.64 4.65 29.90
C LYS A 511 25.99 5.61 28.91
N GLN A 512 26.25 5.42 27.62
CA GLN A 512 25.72 6.26 26.56
C GLN A 512 24.26 5.95 26.26
N ILE A 513 23.92 4.68 26.01
CA ILE A 513 22.53 4.29 25.71
C ILE A 513 21.60 4.54 26.90
N ALA A 514 22.11 4.43 28.14
CA ALA A 514 21.35 4.65 29.38
C ALA A 514 20.78 6.07 29.52
N GLN A 515 21.30 7.03 28.77
CA GLN A 515 20.82 8.42 28.76
C GLN A 515 19.58 8.61 27.87
N THR A 516 19.24 7.63 27.04
CA THR A 516 18.09 7.70 26.12
C THR A 516 16.78 7.62 26.92
N PRO A 517 15.85 8.59 26.77
CA PRO A 517 14.59 8.61 27.51
C PRO A 517 13.79 7.31 27.39
N SER A 518 13.57 6.85 26.15
CA SER A 518 12.75 5.67 25.83
C SER A 518 13.44 4.32 26.09
N LEU A 519 14.67 4.29 26.59
CA LEU A 519 15.29 3.02 27.01
C LEU A 519 14.62 2.50 28.28
N SER A 520 14.11 1.28 28.24
CA SER A 520 13.43 0.63 29.37
C SER A 520 14.34 -0.31 30.15
N LYS A 521 15.21 -1.07 29.46
CA LYS A 521 16.08 -2.09 30.08
C LYS A 521 17.32 -2.33 29.22
N VAL A 522 18.45 -2.65 29.85
CA VAL A 522 19.66 -3.13 29.19
C VAL A 522 19.85 -4.62 29.50
N LEU A 523 19.93 -5.44 28.45
CA LEU A 523 20.29 -6.85 28.51
C LEU A 523 21.67 -7.05 27.89
N VAL A 524 22.61 -7.49 28.70
CA VAL A 524 23.96 -7.85 28.25
C VAL A 524 24.01 -9.35 28.05
N VAL A 525 24.26 -9.76 26.81
CA VAL A 525 24.51 -11.15 26.42
C VAL A 525 26.01 -11.38 26.51
N TRP A 526 26.42 -12.03 27.60
CA TRP A 526 27.82 -12.28 27.91
C TRP A 526 28.29 -13.54 27.19
N ASN A 527 29.05 -13.37 26.12
CA ASN A 527 29.40 -14.44 25.19
C ASN A 527 30.73 -15.13 25.51
N ASN A 528 31.39 -14.77 26.60
CA ASN A 528 32.66 -15.36 27.03
C ASN A 528 32.41 -16.45 28.09
N GLN A 529 32.79 -17.70 27.79
CA GLN A 529 32.65 -18.85 28.70
C GLN A 529 33.86 -19.02 29.62
N GLU A 530 35.03 -18.52 29.22
CA GLU A 530 36.28 -18.63 29.96
C GLU A 530 36.37 -17.58 31.07
N LYS A 531 35.71 -16.43 30.88
CA LYS A 531 35.71 -15.30 31.79
C LYS A 531 34.31 -15.08 32.34
N SER A 532 34.15 -15.12 33.67
CA SER A 532 32.87 -14.77 34.31
C SER A 532 32.58 -13.27 34.18
N PRO A 533 31.30 -12.86 34.12
CA PRO A 533 30.93 -11.45 34.17
C PRO A 533 31.52 -10.74 35.41
N PRO A 534 31.93 -9.46 35.29
CA PRO A 534 32.44 -8.68 36.41
C PRO A 534 31.44 -8.62 37.57
N SER A 535 31.97 -8.45 38.80
CA SER A 535 31.11 -8.24 39.97
C SER A 535 30.28 -6.96 39.82
N VAL A 536 29.09 -6.94 40.42
CA VAL A 536 28.09 -5.86 40.28
C VAL A 536 28.67 -4.46 40.56
N GLU A 537 29.70 -4.36 41.41
CA GLU A 537 30.37 -3.10 41.77
C GLU A 537 31.15 -2.45 40.62
N HIS A 538 31.64 -3.25 39.66
CA HIS A 538 32.41 -2.77 38.51
C HIS A 538 31.53 -2.24 37.38
N TRP A 539 30.24 -2.60 37.37
CA TRP A 539 29.30 -2.18 36.33
C TRP A 539 28.98 -0.68 36.44
N PRO A 540 28.72 0.01 35.32
CA PRO A 540 28.34 1.41 35.33
C PRO A 540 27.04 1.63 36.10
N LYS A 541 27.05 2.61 37.01
CA LYS A 541 25.85 3.03 37.75
C LYS A 541 24.93 3.82 36.81
N ILE A 542 23.86 3.17 36.35
CA ILE A 542 22.86 3.75 35.46
C ILE A 542 21.48 3.77 36.13
N SER A 543 20.59 4.65 35.67
CA SER A 543 19.22 4.77 36.18
C SER A 543 18.27 3.69 35.66
N LYS A 544 18.65 2.98 34.60
CA LYS A 544 17.84 1.96 33.93
C LYS A 544 18.23 0.55 34.45
N PRO A 545 17.27 -0.40 34.54
CA PRO A 545 17.58 -1.78 34.90
C PRO A 545 18.60 -2.42 33.95
N LEU A 546 19.61 -3.10 34.51
CA LEU A 546 20.63 -3.84 33.78
C LEU A 546 20.61 -5.30 34.19
N LYS A 547 20.54 -6.20 33.21
CA LYS A 547 20.62 -7.64 33.38
C LYS A 547 21.77 -8.21 32.55
N VAL A 548 22.49 -9.18 33.12
CA VAL A 548 23.53 -9.94 32.42
C VAL A 548 23.10 -11.40 32.32
N VAL A 549 23.19 -11.96 31.12
CA VAL A 549 22.93 -13.37 30.84
C VAL A 549 24.19 -13.97 30.20
N GLN A 550 24.81 -14.94 30.88
CA GLN A 550 25.95 -15.67 30.35
C GLN A 550 25.49 -16.82 29.46
N THR A 551 25.99 -16.86 28.23
CA THR A 551 25.64 -17.88 27.24
C THR A 551 26.48 -19.13 27.43
N LYS A 552 25.97 -20.27 26.95
CA LYS A 552 26.65 -21.58 27.05
C LYS A 552 27.83 -21.72 26.09
N GLU A 553 27.77 -21.03 24.95
CA GLU A 553 28.73 -21.12 23.84
C GLU A 553 28.87 -19.72 23.21
N ASN A 554 30.04 -19.43 22.66
CA ASN A 554 30.32 -18.19 21.93
C ASN A 554 29.70 -18.25 20.53
N LYS A 555 28.51 -17.66 20.37
CA LYS A 555 27.79 -17.56 19.09
C LYS A 555 27.28 -16.15 18.86
N LEU A 556 27.40 -15.63 17.64
CA LEU A 556 26.87 -14.30 17.29
C LEU A 556 25.34 -14.25 17.37
N SER A 557 24.68 -15.34 16.98
CA SER A 557 23.23 -15.48 16.98
C SER A 557 22.59 -15.41 18.38
N ASN A 558 23.37 -15.57 19.46
CA ASN A 558 22.88 -15.48 20.84
C ASN A 558 22.16 -14.16 21.12
N ARG A 559 22.54 -13.07 20.45
CA ARG A 559 21.88 -11.76 20.60
C ARG A 559 20.43 -11.73 20.09
N PHE A 560 20.05 -12.67 19.24
CA PHE A 560 18.69 -12.81 18.70
C PHE A 560 17.85 -13.86 19.43
N PHE A 561 18.37 -14.44 20.51
CA PHE A 561 17.58 -15.38 21.31
C PHE A 561 16.44 -14.62 22.03
N PRO A 562 15.21 -15.16 22.06
CA PRO A 562 14.07 -14.53 22.72
C PRO A 562 14.14 -14.71 24.24
N TYR A 563 15.04 -13.98 24.89
CA TYR A 563 15.19 -13.99 26.34
C TYR A 563 13.93 -13.50 27.07
N ASP A 564 13.56 -14.16 28.16
CA ASP A 564 12.39 -13.81 28.98
C ASP A 564 12.50 -12.39 29.56
N GLU A 565 13.71 -11.86 29.70
CA GLU A 565 13.95 -10.50 30.18
C GLU A 565 13.56 -9.41 29.17
N ILE A 566 13.29 -9.75 27.91
CA ILE A 566 12.86 -8.82 26.85
C ILE A 566 11.34 -8.66 26.90
N GLU A 567 10.88 -7.70 27.70
CA GLU A 567 9.45 -7.41 27.88
C GLU A 567 8.89 -6.45 26.82
N THR A 568 9.71 -5.51 26.35
CA THR A 568 9.32 -4.49 25.36
C THR A 568 9.08 -5.09 23.98
N GLU A 569 8.23 -4.46 23.17
CA GLU A 569 8.01 -4.88 21.77
C GLU A 569 9.21 -4.55 20.88
N CYS A 570 9.89 -3.43 21.16
CA CYS A 570 11.10 -3.01 20.46
C CYS A 570 12.36 -3.55 21.12
N ILE A 571 13.29 -4.03 20.30
CA ILE A 571 14.67 -4.34 20.66
C ILE A 571 15.60 -3.39 19.92
N LEU A 572 16.53 -2.75 20.64
CA LEU A 572 17.73 -2.16 20.06
C LEU A 572 18.85 -3.19 20.13
N ALA A 573 19.25 -3.77 19.00
CA ALA A 573 20.53 -4.48 18.92
C ALA A 573 21.65 -3.47 18.70
N ILE A 574 22.68 -3.55 19.55
CA ILE A 574 23.85 -2.69 19.49
C ILE A 574 25.13 -3.46 19.80
N ASP A 575 26.21 -3.21 19.06
CA ASP A 575 27.53 -3.82 19.31
C ASP A 575 28.25 -3.15 20.48
N ASP A 576 29.14 -3.88 21.15
CA ASP A 576 29.84 -3.41 22.34
C ASP A 576 30.94 -2.37 22.09
N ASP A 577 31.15 -1.97 20.84
CA ASP A 577 32.11 -0.95 20.39
C ASP A 577 31.48 0.31 19.75
N ILE A 578 30.15 0.42 19.76
CA ILE A 578 29.45 1.57 19.17
C ILE A 578 29.23 2.69 20.21
N VAL A 579 30.28 3.47 20.42
CA VAL A 579 30.27 4.66 21.31
C VAL A 579 29.92 5.98 20.60
N MET A 580 29.59 5.93 19.30
CA MET A 580 29.42 7.15 18.49
C MET A 580 27.97 7.65 18.37
N VAL A 581 26.98 6.84 18.76
CA VAL A 581 25.55 7.16 18.57
C VAL A 581 24.98 7.87 19.80
N THR A 582 24.51 9.09 19.62
CA THR A 582 24.02 9.93 20.71
C THR A 582 22.64 9.50 21.22
N PRO A 583 22.27 9.84 22.47
CA PRO A 583 20.94 9.53 23.01
C PRO A 583 19.79 10.09 22.14
N ASP A 584 19.93 11.31 21.63
CA ASP A 584 18.93 11.93 20.73
C ASP A 584 18.78 11.15 19.42
N GLU A 585 19.87 10.60 18.88
CA GLU A 585 19.82 9.76 17.69
C GLU A 585 19.06 8.47 18.01
N LEU A 586 19.38 7.79 19.12
CA LEU A 586 18.68 6.58 19.54
C LEU A 586 17.18 6.83 19.78
N GLU A 587 16.83 7.97 20.37
CA GLU A 587 15.44 8.37 20.55
C GLU A 587 14.75 8.53 19.18
N PHE A 588 15.36 9.25 18.24
CA PHE A 588 14.83 9.40 16.90
C PHE A 588 14.70 8.05 16.15
N GLY A 589 15.70 7.18 16.25
CA GLY A 589 15.67 5.85 15.65
C GLY A 589 14.53 4.99 16.22
N TYR A 590 14.26 5.11 17.53
CA TYR A 590 13.11 4.47 18.16
C TYR A 590 11.79 5.05 17.63
N GLU A 591 11.64 6.37 17.54
CA GLU A 591 10.43 7.00 17.00
C GLU A 591 10.17 6.57 15.55
N VAL A 592 11.20 6.51 14.70
CA VAL A 592 11.08 5.98 13.34
C VAL A 592 10.63 4.51 13.37
N TRP A 593 11.17 3.69 14.27
CA TRP A 593 10.71 2.31 14.41
C TRP A 593 9.24 2.22 14.85
N GLN A 594 8.72 3.14 15.66
CA GLN A 594 7.30 3.13 16.04
C GLN A 594 6.37 3.36 14.85
N GLU A 595 6.80 4.13 13.86
CA GLU A 595 6.05 4.32 12.61
C GLU A 595 6.17 3.11 11.66
N PHE A 596 7.21 2.28 11.83
CA PHE A 596 7.51 1.14 10.97
C PHE A 596 7.92 -0.12 11.77
N PRO A 597 7.06 -0.62 12.69
CA PRO A 597 7.43 -1.67 13.64
C PRO A 597 7.68 -3.02 12.96
N ASP A 598 7.18 -3.21 11.73
CA ASP A 598 7.38 -4.40 10.91
C ASP A 598 8.71 -4.41 10.15
N ARG A 599 9.56 -3.39 10.28
CA ARG A 599 10.84 -3.31 9.55
C ARG A 599 12.04 -3.21 10.48
N LEU A 600 13.21 -3.53 9.94
CA LEU A 600 14.50 -3.18 10.53
C LEU A 600 14.75 -1.69 10.31
N VAL A 601 14.97 -0.95 11.40
CA VAL A 601 15.28 0.48 11.37
C VAL A 601 16.64 0.71 11.99
N GLY A 602 17.58 1.32 11.30
CA GLY A 602 18.91 1.52 11.87
C GLY A 602 19.84 2.33 10.98
N TYR A 603 21.11 2.40 11.37
CA TYR A 603 22.02 3.40 10.82
C TYR A 603 22.99 2.87 9.77
N PRO A 604 23.67 1.72 9.99
CA PRO A 604 24.62 1.22 9.02
C PRO A 604 23.88 0.53 7.86
N GLY A 605 23.65 1.26 6.78
CA GLY A 605 23.05 0.72 5.55
C GLY A 605 24.05 -0.03 4.68
N ARG A 606 23.61 -1.11 4.02
CA ARG A 606 24.37 -1.95 3.07
C ARG A 606 23.50 -2.37 1.90
N LEU A 607 24.13 -2.89 0.85
CA LEU A 607 23.47 -3.25 -0.39
C LEU A 607 23.83 -4.67 -0.83
N HIS A 608 22.89 -5.33 -1.51
CA HIS A 608 23.15 -6.51 -2.31
C HIS A 608 23.10 -6.11 -3.78
N LEU A 609 24.06 -6.59 -4.57
CA LEU A 609 24.15 -6.30 -6.00
C LEU A 609 24.24 -7.61 -6.78
N TRP A 610 23.64 -7.64 -7.97
CA TRP A 610 23.84 -8.75 -8.89
C TRP A 610 25.18 -8.57 -9.60
N ASP A 611 26.05 -9.56 -9.48
CA ASP A 611 27.28 -9.63 -10.26
C ASP A 611 27.03 -10.38 -11.57
N HIS A 612 27.15 -9.66 -12.69
CA HIS A 612 26.94 -10.21 -14.03
C HIS A 612 28.07 -11.14 -14.47
N GLU A 613 29.27 -11.03 -13.90
CA GLU A 613 30.42 -11.88 -14.28
C GLU A 613 30.31 -13.26 -13.63
N THR A 614 29.98 -13.30 -12.33
CA THR A 614 29.88 -14.55 -11.57
C THR A 614 28.47 -15.14 -11.56
N ALA A 615 27.47 -14.40 -12.07
CA ALA A 615 26.04 -14.74 -12.01
C ALA A 615 25.58 -15.07 -10.57
N LYS A 616 26.06 -14.29 -9.61
CA LYS A 616 25.75 -14.43 -8.18
C LYS A 616 25.46 -13.07 -7.55
N TRP A 617 24.72 -13.09 -6.46
CA TRP A 617 24.55 -11.91 -5.62
C TRP A 617 25.80 -11.66 -4.77
N LYS A 618 26.22 -10.40 -4.67
CA LYS A 618 27.37 -9.96 -3.86
C LYS A 618 26.96 -8.93 -2.81
N TYR A 619 27.74 -8.88 -1.73
CA TYR A 619 27.61 -7.86 -0.69
C TYR A 619 28.37 -6.60 -1.08
N GLU A 620 27.75 -5.43 -0.91
CA GLU A 620 28.35 -4.14 -1.19
C GLU A 620 28.30 -3.22 0.05
N SER A 621 29.45 -2.60 0.34
CA SER A 621 29.66 -1.70 1.48
C SER A 621 29.76 -0.23 1.12
N GLU A 622 29.80 0.10 -0.17
CA GLU A 622 29.83 1.48 -0.63
C GLU A 622 28.60 2.28 -0.16
N TRP A 623 28.84 3.57 0.13
CA TRP A 623 27.81 4.50 0.55
C TRP A 623 27.03 5.02 -0.65
N THR A 624 26.03 4.26 -1.08
CA THR A 624 25.08 4.68 -2.12
C THR A 624 23.81 5.26 -1.49
N ASN A 625 22.95 5.85 -2.32
CA ASN A 625 21.60 6.27 -1.92
C ASN A 625 20.66 5.07 -1.71
N ASP A 626 21.05 3.91 -2.23
CA ASP A 626 20.27 2.70 -2.26
C ASP A 626 20.70 1.79 -1.11
N ILE A 627 19.73 1.23 -0.38
CA ILE A 627 19.99 0.25 0.66
C ILE A 627 19.07 -0.94 0.51
N SER A 628 19.57 -2.11 0.87
CA SER A 628 18.73 -3.31 0.97
C SER A 628 18.88 -4.02 2.32
N MET A 629 19.85 -3.59 3.13
CA MET A 629 20.14 -4.15 4.44
C MET A 629 20.49 -3.03 5.43
N VAL A 630 20.11 -3.24 6.68
CA VAL A 630 20.57 -2.46 7.83
C VAL A 630 21.27 -3.41 8.80
N LEU A 631 22.53 -3.12 9.15
CA LEU A 631 23.29 -3.99 10.04
C LEU A 631 22.77 -3.88 11.47
N THR A 632 22.61 -5.03 12.14
CA THR A 632 22.08 -5.12 13.51
C THR A 632 23.05 -4.62 14.58
N GLY A 633 24.24 -4.17 14.19
CA GLY A 633 25.20 -3.53 15.09
C GLY A 633 24.72 -2.20 15.68
N VAL A 634 23.75 -1.54 15.03
CA VAL A 634 22.89 -0.49 15.63
C VAL A 634 21.55 -0.47 14.90
N ALA A 635 20.59 -1.28 15.34
CA ALA A 635 19.27 -1.34 14.73
C ALA A 635 18.14 -1.66 15.72
N PHE A 636 16.98 -1.08 15.45
CA PHE A 636 15.71 -1.33 16.10
C PHE A 636 14.89 -2.33 15.28
N TYR A 637 14.29 -3.29 15.96
CA TYR A 637 13.36 -4.25 15.37
C TYR A 637 12.40 -4.83 16.41
N HIS A 638 11.31 -5.42 15.93
CA HIS A 638 10.32 -6.02 16.80
C HIS A 638 10.80 -7.36 17.40
N LYS A 639 10.58 -7.60 18.70
CA LYS A 639 11.01 -8.82 19.42
C LYS A 639 10.55 -10.12 18.78
N TYR A 640 9.45 -10.08 18.04
CA TYR A 640 8.94 -11.23 17.30
C TYR A 640 9.94 -11.75 16.24
N PHE A 641 10.77 -10.88 15.66
CA PHE A 641 11.80 -11.33 14.73
C PHE A 641 12.90 -12.15 15.43
N SER A 642 13.21 -11.90 16.71
CA SER A 642 14.06 -12.80 17.52
C SER A 642 13.45 -14.20 17.66
N TYR A 643 12.14 -14.28 17.89
CA TYR A 643 11.41 -15.55 17.93
C TYR A 643 11.44 -16.27 16.57
N LEU A 644 11.18 -15.55 15.47
CA LEU A 644 11.25 -16.11 14.13
C LEU A 644 12.66 -16.58 13.77
N TYR A 645 13.68 -15.79 14.10
CA TYR A 645 15.07 -16.14 13.87
C TYR A 645 15.38 -17.44 14.60
N THR A 646 15.08 -17.54 15.89
CA THR A 646 15.43 -18.70 16.71
C THR A 646 14.62 -19.96 16.36
N HIS A 647 13.31 -19.83 16.13
CA HIS A 647 12.40 -20.98 16.07
C HIS A 647 11.85 -21.30 14.67
N LYS A 648 11.91 -20.38 13.71
CA LYS A 648 11.34 -20.57 12.36
C LYS A 648 12.38 -20.56 11.26
N MET A 649 13.48 -19.83 11.41
CA MET A 649 14.56 -19.82 10.43
C MET A 649 15.12 -21.23 10.23
N SER A 650 15.39 -21.57 8.96
CA SER A 650 16.01 -22.84 8.58
C SER A 650 17.23 -23.11 9.44
N ARG A 651 17.33 -24.35 9.94
CA ARG A 651 18.51 -24.78 10.71
C ARG A 651 19.79 -24.58 9.90
N HIS A 652 19.75 -24.84 8.59
CA HIS A 652 20.89 -24.65 7.68
C HIS A 652 21.47 -23.22 7.73
N ILE A 653 20.61 -22.21 7.72
CA ILE A 653 21.04 -20.80 7.76
C ILE A 653 21.63 -20.46 9.13
N ARG A 654 21.02 -20.94 10.21
CA ARG A 654 21.50 -20.69 11.57
C ARG A 654 22.84 -21.37 11.84
N ASP A 655 22.97 -22.63 11.43
CA ASP A 655 24.21 -23.39 11.54
C ASP A 655 25.30 -22.72 10.71
N TRP A 656 24.99 -22.24 9.49
CA TRP A 656 25.95 -21.45 8.69
C TRP A 656 26.45 -20.21 9.43
N VAL A 657 25.55 -19.40 10.01
CA VAL A 657 25.92 -18.19 10.76
C VAL A 657 26.79 -18.54 11.98
N ASP A 658 26.43 -19.58 12.73
CA ASP A 658 27.14 -20.00 13.93
C ASP A 658 28.52 -20.60 13.60
N ASP A 659 28.62 -21.40 12.54
CA ASP A 659 29.87 -22.07 12.13
C ASP A 659 30.88 -21.08 11.53
N HIS A 660 30.41 -20.07 10.80
CA HIS A 660 31.26 -19.04 10.18
C HIS A 660 31.51 -17.84 11.10
N MET A 661 30.77 -17.71 12.20
CA MET A 661 30.83 -16.55 13.11
C MET A 661 30.68 -15.22 12.34
N ASN A 662 29.76 -15.17 11.38
CA ASN A 662 29.50 -14.01 10.52
C ASN A 662 28.06 -14.04 9.98
N CYS A 663 27.62 -12.95 9.35
CA CYS A 663 26.38 -12.84 8.57
C CYS A 663 25.07 -13.00 9.34
N GLU A 664 25.09 -12.87 10.66
CA GLU A 664 23.90 -12.89 11.50
C GLU A 664 22.97 -11.70 11.18
N ASP A 665 23.57 -10.55 10.86
CA ASP A 665 22.89 -9.34 10.41
C ASP A 665 22.23 -9.53 9.04
N ILE A 666 22.92 -10.15 8.08
CA ILE A 666 22.40 -10.50 6.76
C ILE A 666 21.24 -11.48 6.90
N ALA A 667 21.39 -12.53 7.71
CA ALA A 667 20.35 -13.51 7.98
C ALA A 667 19.10 -12.85 8.57
N MET A 668 19.27 -11.89 9.50
CA MET A 668 18.15 -11.13 10.05
C MET A 668 17.44 -10.27 8.98
N ASN A 669 18.19 -9.61 8.09
CA ASN A 669 17.59 -8.85 6.98
C ASN A 669 16.81 -9.76 6.01
N PHE A 670 17.39 -10.92 5.65
CA PHE A 670 16.71 -11.93 4.83
C PHE A 670 15.40 -12.39 5.48
N LEU A 671 15.43 -12.69 6.78
CA LEU A 671 14.25 -13.09 7.54
C LEU A 671 13.16 -12.03 7.51
N VAL A 672 13.49 -10.80 7.93
CA VAL A 672 12.54 -9.70 8.04
C VAL A 672 11.93 -9.38 6.69
N THR A 673 12.74 -9.22 5.64
CA THR A 673 12.22 -8.91 4.30
C THR A 673 11.45 -10.07 3.69
N ASN A 674 11.81 -11.33 3.95
CA ASN A 674 11.04 -12.48 3.46
C ASN A 674 9.63 -12.54 4.07
N TYR A 675 9.51 -12.27 5.37
CA TYR A 675 8.21 -12.29 6.06
C TYR A 675 7.34 -11.06 5.78
N THR A 676 7.96 -9.88 5.62
CA THR A 676 7.24 -8.61 5.49
C THR A 676 7.05 -8.18 4.05
N GLY A 677 7.88 -8.69 3.14
CA GLY A 677 7.95 -8.21 1.76
C GLY A 677 8.46 -6.77 1.64
N LYS A 678 9.01 -6.17 2.69
CA LYS A 678 9.41 -4.75 2.75
C LYS A 678 10.93 -4.59 2.97
N PRO A 679 11.54 -3.55 2.36
CA PRO A 679 12.95 -3.22 2.60
C PRO A 679 13.14 -2.56 3.98
N PRO A 680 14.36 -2.58 4.54
CA PRO A 680 14.66 -1.89 5.81
C PRO A 680 14.67 -0.37 5.67
N ILE A 681 14.72 0.35 6.79
CA ILE A 681 14.75 1.82 6.85
C ILE A 681 16.08 2.30 7.41
N LYS A 682 16.76 3.16 6.65
CA LYS A 682 17.99 3.81 7.07
C LYS A 682 17.68 5.11 7.81
N VAL A 683 18.31 5.29 8.96
CA VAL A 683 18.32 6.52 9.75
C VAL A 683 19.68 7.21 9.54
N ALA A 684 19.69 8.52 9.27
CA ALA A 684 20.95 9.25 9.16
C ALA A 684 21.52 9.61 10.53
N PRO A 685 22.81 9.36 10.77
CA PRO A 685 23.50 9.94 11.90
C PRO A 685 23.90 11.40 11.61
N ARG A 686 23.96 12.24 12.65
CA ARG A 686 24.51 13.60 12.59
C ARG A 686 26.03 13.58 12.38
N LYS A 687 26.73 12.54 12.86
CA LYS A 687 28.16 12.31 12.65
C LYS A 687 28.38 11.11 11.74
N LYS A 688 29.39 11.15 10.86
CA LYS A 688 29.77 9.96 10.07
C LYS A 688 30.14 8.83 11.03
N PHE A 689 29.63 7.61 10.82
CA PHE A 689 30.13 6.40 11.48
C PHE A 689 31.60 6.23 11.13
N LYS A 690 32.48 6.76 11.97
CA LYS A 690 33.92 6.54 11.95
C LYS A 690 34.34 6.36 13.39
N CYS A 691 34.70 5.13 13.73
CA CYS A 691 35.34 4.80 14.99
C CYS A 691 36.68 5.55 15.07
N PRO A 692 36.87 6.49 16.02
CA PRO A 692 38.11 7.26 16.13
C PRO A 692 39.28 6.46 16.70
N GLU A 693 38.99 5.40 17.47
CA GLU A 693 39.97 4.53 18.14
C GLU A 693 40.37 3.31 17.28
N CYS A 694 39.75 3.16 16.12
CA CYS A 694 40.01 2.07 15.20
C CYS A 694 41.19 2.41 14.29
N THR A 695 42.39 2.41 14.85
CA THR A 695 43.65 2.39 14.10
C THR A 695 44.07 0.95 13.84
N ASN A 696 43.96 0.53 12.57
CA ASN A 696 44.61 -0.58 11.84
C ASN A 696 44.87 -1.92 12.57
N ASP A 697 44.36 -2.99 11.92
CA ASP A 697 44.75 -4.42 11.99
C ASP A 697 43.96 -5.39 12.90
N GLU A 698 43.02 -4.94 13.75
CA GLU A 698 42.22 -5.85 14.61
C GLU A 698 40.69 -5.86 14.34
N MET A 699 40.20 -5.14 13.33
CA MET A 699 38.77 -5.16 12.97
C MET A 699 38.46 -6.22 11.91
N ILE A 700 37.57 -7.16 12.25
CA ILE A 700 37.04 -8.21 11.35
C ILE A 700 36.50 -7.62 10.03
N SER A 701 35.91 -6.41 10.08
CA SER A 701 35.33 -5.71 8.93
C SER A 701 36.32 -5.02 7.99
N ALA A 702 37.61 -4.96 8.32
CA ALA A 702 38.66 -4.37 7.48
C ALA A 702 39.39 -5.40 6.59
N ASN A 703 39.13 -6.71 6.78
CA ASN A 703 39.75 -7.77 5.99
C ASN A 703 39.01 -7.99 4.66
N MET A 704 39.76 -8.16 3.56
CA MET A 704 39.21 -8.46 2.24
C MET A 704 38.47 -9.80 2.21
N GLU A 705 38.92 -10.77 3.02
CA GLU A 705 38.29 -12.09 3.18
C GLU A 705 36.88 -11.97 3.79
N HIS A 706 36.66 -11.03 4.71
CA HIS A 706 35.36 -10.81 5.35
C HIS A 706 34.28 -10.30 4.37
N MET A 707 34.67 -9.53 3.36
CA MET A 707 33.76 -9.06 2.31
C MET A 707 33.37 -10.17 1.33
N VAL A 708 34.30 -11.11 1.06
CA VAL A 708 34.06 -12.30 0.24
C VAL A 708 33.09 -13.23 0.97
N GLU A 709 33.35 -13.52 2.25
CA GLU A 709 32.49 -14.37 3.08
C GLU A 709 31.06 -13.83 3.18
N ARG A 710 30.88 -12.51 3.35
CA ARG A 710 29.54 -11.90 3.35
C ARG A 710 28.83 -12.03 2.01
N SER A 711 29.55 -12.00 0.89
CA SER A 711 28.97 -12.26 -0.43
C SER A 711 28.55 -13.73 -0.57
N GLU A 712 29.34 -14.66 -0.02
CA GLU A 712 28.99 -16.09 0.03
C GLU A 712 27.75 -16.35 0.89
N CYS A 713 27.61 -15.67 2.02
CA CYS A 713 26.40 -15.73 2.85
C CYS A 713 25.13 -15.33 2.07
N ILE A 714 25.18 -14.22 1.32
CA ILE A 714 24.02 -13.80 0.50
C ILE A 714 23.66 -14.86 -0.52
N ALA A 715 24.66 -15.44 -1.21
CA ALA A 715 24.44 -16.48 -2.19
C ALA A 715 23.86 -17.77 -1.57
N GLU A 716 24.36 -18.20 -0.42
CA GLU A 716 23.87 -19.42 0.24
C GLU A 716 22.47 -19.22 0.87
N PHE A 717 22.18 -18.04 1.40
CA PHE A 717 20.85 -17.73 1.93
C PHE A 717 19.82 -17.62 0.80
N GLU A 718 20.16 -16.99 -0.33
CA GLU A 718 19.30 -16.93 -1.52
C GLU A 718 18.89 -18.33 -1.98
N LYS A 719 19.86 -19.23 -2.09
CA LYS A 719 19.64 -20.64 -2.43
C LYS A 719 18.75 -21.35 -1.40
N SER A 720 18.92 -21.06 -0.12
CA SER A 720 18.12 -21.65 0.97
C SER A 720 16.66 -21.18 0.95
N TYR A 721 16.42 -19.91 0.59
CA TYR A 721 15.09 -19.35 0.43
C TYR A 721 14.46 -19.65 -0.94
N GLY A 722 15.27 -20.08 -1.93
CA GLY A 722 14.84 -20.36 -3.31
C GLY A 722 14.57 -19.11 -4.15
N MET A 723 14.86 -17.93 -3.62
CA MET A 723 14.73 -16.63 -4.28
C MET A 723 15.52 -15.58 -3.47
N MET A 724 15.81 -14.42 -4.08
CA MET A 724 16.35 -13.27 -3.37
C MET A 724 15.23 -12.51 -2.64
N PRO A 725 15.14 -12.57 -1.29
CA PRO A 725 14.10 -11.83 -0.57
C PRO A 725 14.44 -10.34 -0.45
N LEU A 726 15.72 -9.97 -0.35
CA LEU A 726 16.14 -8.59 -0.12
C LEU A 726 15.58 -7.64 -1.18
N LYS A 727 15.10 -6.47 -0.74
CA LYS A 727 14.57 -5.42 -1.60
C LYS A 727 15.38 -4.15 -1.42
N THR A 728 15.66 -3.46 -2.52
CA THR A 728 16.33 -2.17 -2.50
C THR A 728 15.34 -1.04 -2.21
N ALA A 729 15.74 -0.09 -1.38
CA ALA A 729 15.03 1.14 -1.06
C ALA A 729 15.95 2.34 -1.17
N VAL A 730 15.37 3.48 -1.55
CA VAL A 730 16.05 4.80 -1.60
C VAL A 730 15.55 5.70 -0.44
N PHE A 731 14.85 5.11 0.52
CA PHE A 731 14.22 5.83 1.63
C PHE A 731 15.18 5.99 2.80
N ARG A 732 15.27 7.21 3.33
CA ARG A 732 16.06 7.57 4.52
C ARG A 732 15.25 8.49 5.42
N ALA A 733 15.23 8.19 6.72
CA ALA A 733 14.65 9.06 7.73
C ALA A 733 15.73 9.99 8.32
N ASP A 734 15.47 11.29 8.26
CA ASP A 734 16.33 12.35 8.80
C ASP A 734 15.55 13.16 9.85
N PRO A 735 16.17 13.59 10.95
CA PRO A 735 15.53 14.54 11.86
C PRO A 735 15.36 15.89 11.15
N VAL A 736 14.25 16.60 11.40
CA VAL A 736 13.83 17.78 10.62
C VAL A 736 14.90 18.87 10.50
N LEU A 737 15.75 19.05 11.52
CA LEU A 737 16.83 20.04 11.53
C LEU A 737 18.16 19.52 10.95
N PHE A 738 18.14 18.43 10.18
CA PHE A 738 19.34 17.84 9.60
C PHE A 738 19.93 18.76 8.52
N LYS A 739 21.01 19.47 8.90
CA LYS A 739 21.82 20.44 8.10
C LYS A 739 21.41 21.91 8.16
N ASP A 740 20.45 22.30 8.99
CA ASP A 740 20.13 23.72 9.15
C ASP A 740 21.17 24.48 9.99
N ASN A 741 21.71 25.56 9.41
CA ASN A 741 22.59 26.51 10.10
C ASN A 741 21.75 27.46 10.97
N VAL A 742 21.15 26.93 12.03
CA VAL A 742 20.32 27.73 12.94
C VAL A 742 21.22 28.59 13.86
N PRO A 743 20.96 29.91 13.99
CA PRO A 743 21.68 30.81 14.89
C PRO A 743 21.74 30.29 16.34
N LYS A 744 22.84 30.56 17.05
CA LYS A 744 23.05 30.07 18.43
C LYS A 744 21.95 30.53 19.40
N GLU A 745 21.30 31.67 19.14
CA GLU A 745 20.20 32.17 19.97
C GLU A 745 18.91 31.34 19.86
N LEU A 746 18.68 30.66 18.73
CA LEU A 746 17.51 29.82 18.47
C LEU A 746 17.70 28.36 18.90
N LYS A 747 18.95 27.94 19.17
CA LYS A 747 19.30 26.64 19.78
C LYS A 747 18.89 26.50 21.26
N ARG A 748 18.09 27.43 21.79
CA ARG A 748 17.67 27.48 23.19
C ARG A 748 16.42 26.65 23.48
N PHE A 749 15.72 26.16 22.46
CA PHE A 749 14.58 25.25 22.59
C PHE A 749 15.02 23.86 22.10
N HIS A 750 15.36 22.98 23.04
CA HIS A 750 15.84 21.62 22.74
C HIS A 750 14.70 20.64 22.40
N ASP A 751 13.44 21.08 22.53
CA ASP A 751 12.25 20.20 22.54
C ASP A 751 11.24 20.48 21.41
N ILE A 752 11.69 20.89 20.22
CA ILE A 752 10.77 21.11 19.08
C ILE A 752 11.12 20.17 17.93
N VAL A 753 10.34 19.09 17.81
CA VAL A 753 10.17 18.32 16.58
C VAL A 753 9.03 18.97 15.79
N VAL A 754 9.33 19.63 14.68
CA VAL A 754 8.32 20.09 13.71
C VAL A 754 8.31 19.05 12.58
N CYS A 755 7.29 18.22 12.43
CA CYS A 755 7.14 17.43 11.19
C CYS A 755 6.62 18.35 10.08
N GLU A 756 7.42 18.56 9.02
CA GLU A 756 6.88 18.99 7.74
C GLU A 756 6.82 17.78 6.80
N ASP A 757 5.61 17.46 6.35
CA ASP A 757 5.35 16.50 5.29
C ASP A 757 5.90 17.04 3.97
N LEU A 758 7.09 16.58 3.57
CA LEU A 758 7.64 16.79 2.23
C LEU A 758 7.66 15.47 1.48
N TRP A 759 6.54 15.19 0.81
CA TRP A 759 6.46 14.23 -0.29
C TRP A 759 7.12 14.86 -1.53
N LEU A 760 8.21 14.27 -2.01
CA LEU A 760 8.83 14.52 -3.32
C LEU A 760 8.93 13.23 -4.14
#